data_AF-A0A3S0VMA6-F1
#
_entry.id   AF-A0A3S0VMA6-F1
#
_cell.length_a   1.000
_cell.length_b   1.000
_cell.length_c   1.000
_cell.angle_alpha   90.00
_cell.angle_beta   90.00
_cell.angle_gamma   90.00
#
_symmetry.space_group_name_H-M   'P 1'
#
loop_
_entity.id
_entity.type
_entity.pdbx_description
1 polymer ?
#
loop_
_entity_poly.entity_id
_entity_poly.type
_entity_poly.pdbx_seq_one_letter_code
_entity_poly.pdbx_strand_id
1 'polypeptide(L)'
;MYPASFYYLQTGGLSYSHTPQGELNVERLLQQKAYWQTANAGSLEKKTIILADWSFNTASAWKKWQVQQKLAQLVADGFNVYVSANENELLPLEEFIFRRAKPEIIPQFPQDIKKSAYKHLGVLPEQVHILDDHTLTELIDPRRFNPNEREISVASVRNLSKELKIKLAKILKTAKPALTRVIDDQFILCRDHTRRLAAESNFFSVPGLEKYKSALVSYDGAVKKTFEEYIKQLGDLTGIEEFIFVDNISESNLGSILQRSTNLKHLDLQTTPISKVDYLPESLESFACYNISMQAPLLEKLFAKLPQCTAYILEDLKIEEEFAAEVKLPHVTLFKFNNCQLSGSVFENLLAAAPNLKSLSLHGFQQIKLTKGFNLSHLEEFESDDAALLPLLSHPEHLKRLKLSKIPSAKSKHLQSFLSKAYGLVSLEVNAPFEITEPLSLPHLVEFSNNNPNLSAQTLRHLLHASHKLKRLELPSFIEPLGELLDAIPCKNLTALTINGYSVTAASLAQLREKAPKLASLKLWNCPRLLNLKPVDLSSLTELELDASRLSVDDFLTLLNSAPNLQRLDFCKAREDVEHLLKDPRVQERLSRIPEFYLQFIAPKLKSPVVSQSSLAQMGGEMPGNPLGFAFPSSGLQASLGQGKALVDANTVYKEGKQFSVTRVFYPLSELPESPPEVSGYRLSMYDELRLNPEPCEASAAFSLENGGSLQWAPCVVQRVADAESSGKALHAKRRSYKHYRGTQMLAAGDDWQALASLSAREVLAHYQADAEVEFQYSKRDNQYYARHRSGKALALHYVVEVPRQEAVLPEAVRKLVQEFQGFGRKGLEFKSGVGKLRGEEYAQAIYAQKTGACRHRAIAFKHEMARRYPKTPVRVVNNECHSFVEVKVGINWIACDLGGYPAKLAVTNPVPPVKLPAEVPASVLPQSEEV
;
A
#
# COMPACT_ATOMS: atom_id res chain seq x y z
N MET A 1 -21.94 -15.57 31.77
CA MET A 1 -21.82 -14.48 32.76
C MET A 1 -20.37 -14.01 32.73
N TYR A 2 -20.14 -12.71 32.58
CA TYR A 2 -18.78 -12.13 32.51
C TYR A 2 -18.12 -12.08 33.90
N PRO A 3 -16.80 -11.87 34.00
CA PRO A 3 -16.13 -11.68 35.29
C PRO A 3 -16.77 -10.56 36.12
N ALA A 4 -16.70 -10.66 37.45
CA ALA A 4 -17.30 -9.68 38.36
C ALA A 4 -16.79 -8.25 38.12
N SER A 5 -15.58 -8.09 37.56
CA SER A 5 -14.98 -6.81 37.18
C SER A 5 -15.81 -6.01 36.18
N PHE A 6 -16.66 -6.67 35.38
CA PHE A 6 -17.56 -6.09 34.36
C PHE A 6 -18.85 -5.52 34.94
N TYR A 7 -19.10 -5.69 36.24
CA TYR A 7 -20.30 -5.24 36.91
C TYR A 7 -19.98 -4.28 38.06
N TYR A 8 -20.94 -3.43 38.41
CA TYR A 8 -20.89 -2.58 39.60
C TYR A 8 -22.16 -2.77 40.42
N LEU A 9 -22.06 -2.62 41.74
CA LEU A 9 -23.22 -2.66 42.62
C LEU A 9 -23.87 -1.27 42.62
N GLN A 10 -25.08 -1.16 42.10
CA GLN A 10 -25.88 0.03 42.27
C GLN A 10 -26.58 -0.07 43.63
N THR A 11 -26.19 0.78 44.59
CA THR A 11 -26.86 0.83 45.89
C THR A 11 -28.30 1.26 45.68
N GLY A 12 -29.24 0.42 46.13
CA GLY A 12 -30.66 0.76 46.09
C GLY A 12 -30.89 2.01 46.93
N GLY A 13 -31.51 3.03 46.32
CA GLY A 13 -31.87 4.26 47.02
C GLY A 13 -32.86 4.00 48.15
N LEU A 14 -33.10 5.02 48.96
CA LEU A 14 -34.14 5.00 49.96
C LEU A 14 -35.48 5.35 49.30
N SER A 15 -36.45 4.45 49.41
CA SER A 15 -37.85 4.72 49.03
C SER A 15 -38.59 5.24 50.27
N TYR A 16 -39.46 6.25 50.05
CA TYR A 16 -40.23 6.87 51.12
C TYR A 16 -41.73 6.69 50.87
N SER A 17 -42.48 6.25 51.87
CA SER A 17 -43.95 6.09 51.80
C SER A 17 -44.66 6.75 52.99
N HIS A 18 -45.97 6.95 52.85
CA HIS A 18 -46.85 7.31 53.98
C HIS A 18 -47.41 6.08 54.69
N THR A 19 -47.34 4.92 54.05
CA THR A 19 -47.74 3.62 54.61
C THR A 19 -46.61 3.04 55.46
N PRO A 20 -46.90 2.51 56.67
CA PRO A 20 -45.88 2.00 57.57
C PRO A 20 -45.15 0.77 57.02
N GLN A 21 -43.99 1.00 56.40
CA GLN A 21 -43.06 0.00 55.90
C GLN A 21 -41.62 0.51 56.11
N GLY A 22 -40.78 -0.26 56.81
CA GLY A 22 -39.39 0.12 57.11
C GLY A 22 -39.24 1.06 58.32
N GLU A 23 -38.19 1.89 58.32
CA GLU A 23 -37.83 2.78 59.45
C GLU A 23 -38.49 4.16 59.34
N LEU A 24 -38.87 4.75 60.48
CA LEU A 24 -39.49 6.08 60.50
C LEU A 24 -38.42 7.19 60.45
N ASN A 25 -38.48 8.04 59.43
CA ASN A 25 -37.68 9.26 59.32
C ASN A 25 -38.43 10.44 59.96
N VAL A 26 -38.08 10.76 61.21
CA VAL A 26 -38.73 11.79 62.03
C VAL A 26 -38.63 13.19 61.40
N GLU A 27 -37.53 13.51 60.73
CA GLU A 27 -37.34 14.82 60.10
C GLU A 27 -38.32 15.03 58.93
N ARG A 28 -38.55 13.99 58.12
CA ARG A 28 -39.53 14.03 57.03
C ARG A 28 -40.97 14.04 57.54
N LEU A 29 -41.24 13.38 58.66
CA LEU A 29 -42.53 13.42 59.34
C LEU A 29 -42.87 14.86 59.77
N LEU A 30 -41.90 15.56 60.39
CA LEU A 30 -42.05 16.95 60.78
C LEU A 30 -42.25 17.90 59.59
N GLN A 31 -41.74 17.53 58.40
CA GLN A 31 -41.94 18.25 57.14
C GLN A 31 -43.20 17.81 56.36
N GLN A 32 -44.05 16.93 56.92
CA GLN A 32 -45.24 16.36 56.26
C GLN A 32 -44.97 15.66 54.91
N LYS A 33 -43.75 15.13 54.70
CA LYS A 33 -43.38 14.32 53.52
C LYS A 33 -43.50 12.84 53.84
N ALA A 34 -43.58 11.97 52.82
CA ALA A 34 -43.48 10.52 53.00
C ALA A 34 -42.29 10.18 53.92
N TYR A 35 -42.56 9.50 55.04
CA TYR A 35 -41.68 9.42 56.22
C TYR A 35 -41.32 8.00 56.63
N TRP A 36 -41.93 6.98 56.03
CA TRP A 36 -41.51 5.60 56.19
C TRP A 36 -40.46 5.27 55.14
N GLN A 37 -39.28 4.85 55.58
CA GLN A 37 -38.09 4.66 54.77
C GLN A 37 -37.79 3.16 54.61
N THR A 38 -37.76 2.70 53.36
CA THR A 38 -37.32 1.37 53.00
C THR A 38 -36.03 1.43 52.19
N ALA A 39 -35.04 0.64 52.58
CA ALA A 39 -33.83 0.43 51.80
C ALA A 39 -34.14 -0.52 50.64
N ASN A 40 -33.99 -0.05 49.41
CA ASN A 40 -34.11 -0.93 48.25
C ASN A 40 -32.89 -1.84 48.18
N ALA A 41 -33.07 -3.12 47.83
CA ALA A 41 -31.95 -4.01 47.56
C ALA A 41 -31.13 -3.47 46.38
N GLY A 42 -29.80 -3.43 46.52
CA GLY A 42 -28.92 -3.04 45.43
C GLY A 42 -28.96 -4.06 44.29
N SER A 43 -28.89 -3.59 43.05
CA SER A 43 -28.79 -4.45 41.86
C SER A 43 -27.36 -4.48 41.33
N LEU A 44 -27.00 -5.61 40.72
CA LEU A 44 -25.74 -5.76 40.01
C LEU A 44 -25.94 -5.27 38.58
N GLU A 45 -25.33 -4.14 38.23
CA GLU A 45 -25.49 -3.49 36.93
C GLU A 45 -24.24 -3.64 36.07
N LYS A 46 -24.44 -3.63 34.74
CA LYS A 46 -23.34 -3.75 33.76
C LYS A 46 -22.56 -2.44 33.68
N LYS A 47 -21.23 -2.52 33.75
CA LYS A 47 -20.38 -1.36 33.49
C LYS A 47 -20.40 -0.97 32.02
N THR A 48 -20.10 0.30 31.75
CA THR A 48 -19.71 0.76 30.42
C THR A 48 -18.28 0.28 30.15
N ILE A 49 -18.09 -0.40 29.03
CA ILE A 49 -16.81 -0.99 28.63
C ILE A 49 -16.09 -0.01 27.70
N ILE A 50 -14.82 0.29 27.97
CA ILE A 50 -13.99 1.16 27.13
C ILE A 50 -12.72 0.42 26.71
N LEU A 51 -12.59 0.13 25.42
CA LEU A 51 -11.33 -0.32 24.83
C LEU A 51 -10.34 0.85 24.77
N ALA A 52 -9.20 0.69 25.44
CA ALA A 52 -8.10 1.65 25.46
C ALA A 52 -6.73 0.95 25.27
N ASP A 53 -6.75 -0.29 24.77
CA ASP A 53 -5.53 -1.04 24.46
C ASP A 53 -4.86 -0.50 23.18
N TRP A 54 -3.81 0.28 23.38
CA TRP A 54 -2.97 0.84 22.31
C TRP A 54 -2.19 -0.24 21.53
N SER A 55 -1.96 -1.42 22.11
CA SER A 55 -1.33 -2.55 21.42
C SER A 55 -2.21 -3.09 20.29
N PHE A 56 -3.51 -2.78 20.31
CA PHE A 56 -4.45 -3.10 19.25
C PHE A 56 -4.00 -2.55 17.88
N ASN A 57 -3.28 -1.43 17.82
CA ASN A 57 -2.84 -0.82 16.56
C ASN A 57 -1.89 -1.75 15.78
N THR A 58 -0.98 -2.42 16.47
CA THR A 58 0.05 -3.31 15.90
C THR A 58 -0.32 -4.78 16.00
N ALA A 59 -1.46 -5.12 16.62
CA ALA A 59 -1.95 -6.49 16.68
C ALA A 59 -2.17 -7.08 15.27
N SER A 60 -1.98 -8.39 15.14
CA SER A 60 -2.25 -9.10 13.89
C SER A 60 -3.72 -8.95 13.49
N ALA A 61 -4.01 -9.09 12.18
CA ALA A 61 -5.37 -9.00 11.66
C ALA A 61 -6.32 -9.96 12.39
N TRP A 62 -5.82 -11.16 12.70
CA TRP A 62 -6.53 -12.16 13.47
C TRP A 62 -6.86 -11.70 14.91
N LYS A 63 -5.86 -11.26 15.68
CA LYS A 63 -6.10 -10.77 17.05
C LYS A 63 -7.10 -9.61 17.04
N LYS A 64 -6.97 -8.67 16.08
CA LYS A 64 -7.92 -7.57 15.90
C LYS A 64 -9.34 -8.09 15.69
N TRP A 65 -9.50 -9.08 14.81
CA TRP A 65 -10.79 -9.69 14.53
C TRP A 65 -11.39 -10.38 15.77
N GLN A 66 -10.61 -11.15 16.53
CA GLN A 66 -11.09 -11.80 17.77
C GLN A 66 -11.57 -10.77 18.81
N VAL A 67 -10.80 -9.70 19.02
CA VAL A 67 -11.18 -8.58 19.89
C VAL A 67 -12.52 -8.01 19.43
N GLN A 68 -12.66 -7.73 18.13
CA GLN A 68 -13.91 -7.18 17.57
C GLN A 68 -15.10 -8.10 17.81
N GLN A 69 -14.95 -9.43 17.65
CA GLN A 69 -16.02 -10.39 17.93
C GLN A 69 -16.42 -10.41 19.41
N LYS A 70 -15.44 -10.39 20.34
CA LYS A 70 -15.74 -10.35 21.78
C LYS A 70 -16.41 -9.05 22.21
N LEU A 71 -15.98 -7.92 21.64
CA LEU A 71 -16.62 -6.63 21.90
C LEU A 71 -18.04 -6.59 21.31
N ALA A 72 -18.27 -7.17 20.12
CA ALA A 72 -19.60 -7.29 19.54
C ALA A 72 -20.51 -8.19 20.39
N GLN A 73 -19.98 -9.28 20.95
CA GLN A 73 -20.72 -10.14 21.89
C GLN A 73 -21.12 -9.37 23.17
N LEU A 74 -20.23 -8.54 23.72
CA LEU A 74 -20.58 -7.67 24.85
C LEU A 74 -21.76 -6.75 24.51
N VAL A 75 -21.77 -6.14 23.32
CA VAL A 75 -22.90 -5.32 22.86
C VAL A 75 -24.18 -6.16 22.76
N ALA A 76 -24.12 -7.35 22.16
CA ALA A 76 -25.26 -8.26 22.06
C ALA A 76 -25.79 -8.69 23.43
N ASP A 77 -24.90 -8.84 24.42
CA ASP A 77 -25.25 -9.15 25.81
C ASP A 77 -25.70 -7.91 26.59
N GLY A 78 -25.86 -6.75 25.94
CA GLY A 78 -26.43 -5.52 26.50
C GLY A 78 -25.43 -4.64 27.26
N PHE A 79 -24.14 -4.73 26.97
CA PHE A 79 -23.13 -3.78 27.47
C PHE A 79 -23.02 -2.56 26.55
N ASN A 80 -22.78 -1.40 27.13
CA ASN A 80 -22.38 -0.21 26.37
C ASN A 80 -20.87 -0.28 26.12
N VAL A 81 -20.45 -0.38 24.85
CA VAL A 81 -19.04 -0.55 24.48
C VAL A 81 -18.55 0.63 23.65
N TYR A 82 -17.44 1.23 24.08
CA TYR A 82 -16.78 2.36 23.45
C TYR A 82 -15.28 2.08 23.24
N VAL A 83 -14.66 2.87 22.37
CA VAL A 83 -13.22 2.89 22.12
C VAL A 83 -12.70 4.29 22.40
N SER A 84 -11.69 4.39 23.26
CA SER A 84 -10.99 5.65 23.52
C SER A 84 -9.73 5.69 22.66
N ALA A 85 -9.79 6.39 21.53
CA ALA A 85 -8.64 6.53 20.65
C ALA A 85 -7.59 7.47 21.25
N ASN A 86 -8.04 8.59 21.83
CA ASN A 86 -7.22 9.56 22.54
C ASN A 86 -8.07 10.26 23.63
N GLU A 87 -7.47 11.23 24.33
CA GLU A 87 -8.09 11.93 25.47
C GLU A 87 -9.40 12.66 25.10
N ASN A 88 -9.56 13.01 23.83
CA ASN A 88 -10.69 13.78 23.31
C ASN A 88 -11.66 12.96 22.44
N GLU A 89 -11.33 11.71 22.09
CA GLU A 89 -12.10 10.91 21.15
C GLU A 89 -12.55 9.59 21.79
N LEU A 90 -13.85 9.55 22.12
CA LEU A 90 -14.55 8.36 22.61
C LEU A 90 -15.64 7.96 21.61
N LEU A 91 -15.47 6.78 20.99
CA LEU A 91 -16.30 6.30 19.89
C LEU A 91 -17.13 5.09 20.31
N PRO A 92 -18.43 5.00 19.96
CA PRO A 92 -19.16 3.74 20.06
C PRO A 92 -18.47 2.63 19.27
N LEU A 93 -18.56 1.40 19.75
CA LEU A 93 -17.89 0.25 19.12
C LEU A 93 -18.23 0.09 17.63
N GLU A 94 -19.50 0.17 17.27
CA GLU A 94 -19.96 0.06 15.87
C GLU A 94 -19.27 1.07 14.96
N GLU A 95 -19.07 2.28 15.48
CA GLU A 95 -18.42 3.37 14.76
C GLU A 95 -16.92 3.12 14.55
N PHE A 96 -16.28 2.42 15.47
CA PHE A 96 -14.86 2.06 15.39
C PHE A 96 -14.63 0.84 14.50
N ILE A 97 -15.45 -0.21 14.64
CA ILE A 97 -15.35 -1.45 13.86
C ILE A 97 -15.57 -1.17 12.38
N PHE A 98 -16.64 -0.44 12.07
CA PHE A 98 -17.05 -0.17 10.69
C PHE A 98 -16.41 1.09 10.10
N ARG A 99 -15.47 1.73 10.81
CA ARG A 99 -14.67 2.84 10.24
C ARG A 99 -13.71 2.33 9.17
N ARG A 100 -13.53 3.07 8.06
CA ARG A 100 -12.53 2.72 7.03
C ARG A 100 -11.11 2.91 7.56
N ALA A 101 -10.82 4.13 8.04
CA ALA A 101 -9.57 4.46 8.70
C ALA A 101 -9.77 4.42 10.22
N LYS A 102 -9.34 3.33 10.85
CA LYS A 102 -9.41 3.19 12.31
C LYS A 102 -8.48 4.23 12.96
N PRO A 103 -8.97 5.03 13.94
CA PRO A 103 -8.11 5.94 14.66
C PRO A 103 -7.08 5.12 15.46
N GLU A 104 -5.88 5.66 15.58
CA GLU A 104 -4.84 5.07 16.40
C GLU A 104 -5.22 5.21 17.88
N ILE A 105 -5.21 4.09 18.61
CA ILE A 105 -5.44 4.09 20.07
C ILE A 105 -4.11 4.43 20.75
N ILE A 106 -4.01 5.60 21.41
CA ILE A 106 -2.79 6.01 22.09
C ILE A 106 -2.80 5.62 23.57
N PRO A 107 -1.63 5.39 24.20
CA PRO A 107 -1.54 5.20 25.65
C PRO A 107 -2.12 6.39 26.44
N GLN A 108 -3.03 6.10 27.36
CA GLN A 108 -3.71 7.09 28.21
C GLN A 108 -3.73 6.65 29.67
N PHE A 109 -3.76 7.60 30.61
CA PHE A 109 -3.96 7.24 32.00
C PHE A 109 -5.41 6.80 32.24
N PRO A 110 -5.66 5.76 33.05
CA PRO A 110 -7.01 5.31 33.37
C PRO A 110 -7.93 6.40 33.93
N GLN A 111 -7.37 7.38 34.65
CA GLN A 111 -8.12 8.52 35.19
C GLN A 111 -8.63 9.45 34.10
N ASP A 112 -7.82 9.69 33.05
CA ASP A 112 -8.19 10.54 31.92
C ASP A 112 -9.29 9.87 31.09
N ILE A 113 -9.20 8.55 30.88
CA ILE A 113 -10.24 7.77 30.20
C ILE A 113 -11.56 7.86 30.97
N LYS A 114 -11.54 7.69 32.30
CA LYS A 114 -12.75 7.80 33.14
C LYS A 114 -13.32 9.23 33.15
N LYS A 115 -12.46 10.24 33.19
CA LYS A 115 -12.87 11.64 33.07
C LYS A 115 -13.51 11.94 31.71
N SER A 116 -12.97 11.36 30.63
CA SER A 116 -13.54 11.44 29.29
C SER A 116 -14.89 10.74 29.23
N ALA A 117 -15.02 9.54 29.79
CA ALA A 117 -16.29 8.82 29.90
C ALA A 117 -17.37 9.63 30.65
N TYR A 118 -17.01 10.24 31.78
CA TYR A 118 -17.94 11.12 32.51
C TYR A 118 -18.34 12.34 31.68
N LYS A 119 -17.37 13.01 31.06
CA LYS A 119 -17.61 14.20 30.23
C LYS A 119 -18.50 13.91 29.01
N HIS A 120 -18.28 12.79 28.33
CA HIS A 120 -18.94 12.47 27.07
C HIS A 120 -20.21 11.63 27.22
N LEU A 121 -20.28 10.79 28.25
CA LEU A 121 -21.38 9.83 28.44
C LEU A 121 -22.17 10.06 29.75
N GLY A 122 -21.70 10.91 30.66
CA GLY A 122 -22.31 11.11 31.98
C GLY A 122 -22.13 9.92 32.93
N VAL A 123 -21.25 8.97 32.60
CA VAL A 123 -21.03 7.73 33.36
C VAL A 123 -19.99 7.95 34.45
N LEU A 124 -20.28 7.52 35.68
CA LEU A 124 -19.39 7.71 36.82
C LEU A 124 -18.13 6.82 36.73
N PRO A 125 -16.97 7.23 37.29
CA PRO A 125 -15.70 6.50 37.20
C PRO A 125 -15.74 5.03 37.65
N GLU A 126 -16.62 4.67 38.58
CA GLU A 126 -16.85 3.31 39.10
C GLU A 126 -17.75 2.47 38.19
N GLN A 127 -18.53 3.09 37.33
CA GLN A 127 -19.39 2.44 36.34
C GLN A 127 -18.66 2.12 35.03
N VAL A 128 -17.36 2.45 34.96
CA VAL A 128 -16.51 2.21 33.79
C VAL A 128 -15.56 1.05 34.04
N HIS A 129 -15.51 0.11 33.09
CA HIS A 129 -14.49 -0.92 32.99
C HIS A 129 -13.60 -0.64 31.78
N ILE A 130 -12.29 -0.51 32.00
CA ILE A 130 -11.32 -0.22 30.94
C ILE A 130 -10.66 -1.53 30.52
N LEU A 131 -10.70 -1.82 29.23
CA LEU A 131 -9.94 -2.87 28.56
C LEU A 131 -8.63 -2.26 28.03
N ASP A 132 -7.57 -2.35 28.81
CA ASP A 132 -6.22 -1.88 28.47
C ASP A 132 -5.33 -3.04 27.97
N ASP A 133 -4.03 -2.80 27.80
CA ASP A 133 -3.03 -3.80 27.41
C ASP A 133 -3.04 -5.08 28.29
N HIS A 134 -3.57 -4.97 29.51
CA HIS A 134 -3.62 -6.05 30.48
C HIS A 134 -5.01 -6.69 30.58
N THR A 135 -6.04 -5.89 30.87
CA THR A 135 -7.40 -6.38 31.16
C THR A 135 -8.13 -6.87 29.92
N LEU A 136 -7.71 -6.50 28.70
CA LEU A 136 -8.25 -7.07 27.48
C LEU A 136 -8.04 -8.60 27.40
N THR A 137 -6.96 -9.12 28.00
CA THR A 137 -6.71 -10.56 28.08
C THR A 137 -7.78 -11.28 28.89
N GLU A 138 -8.36 -10.64 29.92
CA GLU A 138 -9.48 -11.20 30.71
C GLU A 138 -10.71 -11.50 29.83
N LEU A 139 -10.91 -10.72 28.76
CA LEU A 139 -12.01 -10.90 27.81
C LEU A 139 -11.72 -11.94 26.72
N ILE A 140 -10.49 -11.94 26.19
CA ILE A 140 -10.13 -12.74 25.01
C ILE A 140 -9.65 -14.15 25.41
N ASP A 141 -8.86 -14.26 26.47
CA ASP A 141 -8.32 -15.53 26.98
C ASP A 141 -8.31 -15.56 28.52
N PRO A 142 -9.49 -15.79 29.16
CA PRO A 142 -9.61 -15.80 30.60
C PRO A 142 -8.69 -16.81 31.30
N ARG A 143 -8.29 -17.89 30.61
CA ARG A 143 -7.43 -18.94 31.17
C ARG A 143 -5.98 -18.47 31.35
N ARG A 144 -5.57 -17.44 30.61
CA ARG A 144 -4.23 -16.86 30.66
C ARG A 144 -4.17 -15.51 31.38
N PHE A 145 -5.32 -14.97 31.78
CA PHE A 145 -5.35 -13.73 32.53
C PHE A 145 -4.76 -13.94 33.93
N ASN A 146 -3.65 -13.26 34.22
CA ASN A 146 -3.04 -13.23 35.54
C ASN A 146 -3.23 -11.85 36.16
N PRO A 147 -4.08 -11.67 37.18
CA PRO A 147 -4.36 -10.35 37.76
C PRO A 147 -3.16 -9.71 38.48
N ASN A 148 -2.07 -10.46 38.70
CA ASN A 148 -0.90 -10.01 39.44
C ASN A 148 0.31 -9.68 38.56
N GLU A 149 0.26 -10.01 37.26
CA GLU A 149 1.40 -9.81 36.34
C GLU A 149 0.97 -9.03 35.09
N ARG A 150 1.68 -7.93 34.79
CA ARG A 150 1.49 -7.16 33.55
C ARG A 150 2.71 -7.33 32.66
N GLU A 151 2.47 -7.84 31.44
CA GLU A 151 3.48 -8.02 30.39
C GLU A 151 3.13 -7.11 29.21
N ILE A 152 4.15 -6.51 28.57
CA ILE A 152 3.99 -5.82 27.28
C ILE A 152 4.90 -6.44 26.23
N SER A 153 4.46 -6.44 24.97
CA SER A 153 5.28 -7.00 23.90
C SER A 153 6.18 -5.98 23.21
N VAL A 154 7.37 -6.41 22.80
CA VAL A 154 8.29 -5.60 21.97
C VAL A 154 7.60 -5.11 20.71
N ALA A 155 6.81 -5.97 20.04
CA ALA A 155 6.09 -5.62 18.82
C ALA A 155 5.11 -4.45 19.03
N SER A 156 4.43 -4.42 20.18
CA SER A 156 3.49 -3.35 20.49
C SER A 156 4.17 -1.99 20.66
N VAL A 157 5.31 -1.95 21.35
CA VAL A 157 6.00 -0.69 21.63
C VAL A 157 6.85 -0.19 20.47
N ARG A 158 7.26 -1.07 19.55
CA ARG A 158 8.26 -0.76 18.49
C ARG A 158 7.91 0.48 17.67
N ASN A 159 6.65 0.66 17.32
CA ASN A 159 6.19 1.72 16.42
C ASN A 159 5.74 3.00 17.14
N LEU A 160 5.78 3.03 18.48
CA LEU A 160 5.44 4.22 19.25
C LEU A 160 6.53 5.30 19.09
N SER A 161 6.09 6.56 18.97
CA SER A 161 7.00 7.71 19.05
C SER A 161 7.70 7.76 20.41
N LYS A 162 8.82 8.49 20.49
CA LYS A 162 9.60 8.63 21.73
C LYS A 162 8.74 9.23 22.84
N GLU A 163 7.91 10.21 22.51
CA GLU A 163 7.01 10.90 23.42
C GLU A 163 5.94 9.95 23.97
N LEU A 164 5.32 9.15 23.11
CA LEU A 164 4.32 8.15 23.51
C LEU A 164 4.94 7.03 24.34
N LYS A 165 6.17 6.57 24.03
CA LYS A 165 6.90 5.60 24.86
C LYS A 165 7.18 6.14 26.26
N ILE A 166 7.57 7.41 26.39
CA ILE A 166 7.78 8.06 27.71
C ILE A 166 6.46 8.15 28.48
N LYS A 167 5.36 8.53 27.80
CA LYS A 167 4.02 8.55 28.42
C LYS A 167 3.60 7.16 28.89
N LEU A 168 3.77 6.13 28.06
CA LEU A 168 3.49 4.74 28.38
C LEU A 168 4.29 4.27 29.60
N ALA A 169 5.60 4.56 29.68
CA ALA A 169 6.42 4.21 30.84
C ALA A 169 5.87 4.82 32.15
N LYS A 170 5.36 6.07 32.11
CA LYS A 170 4.72 6.69 33.27
C LYS A 170 3.41 6.00 33.65
N ILE A 171 2.57 5.67 32.66
CA ILE A 171 1.31 4.94 32.87
C ILE A 171 1.60 3.60 33.56
N LEU A 172 2.50 2.80 32.98
CA LEU A 172 2.84 1.45 33.43
C LEU A 172 3.49 1.43 34.82
N LYS A 173 4.23 2.47 35.21
CA LYS A 173 4.79 2.62 36.56
C LYS A 173 3.71 2.79 37.63
N THR A 174 2.56 3.38 37.28
CA THR A 174 1.43 3.62 38.19
C THR A 174 0.28 2.63 38.03
N ALA A 175 0.39 1.73 37.05
CA ALA A 175 -0.62 0.73 36.75
C ALA A 175 -0.74 -0.32 37.87
N LYS A 176 -1.91 -0.97 37.95
CA LYS A 176 -2.19 -2.06 38.89
C LYS A 176 -2.69 -3.28 38.09
N PRO A 177 -1.95 -4.39 38.05
CA PRO A 177 -0.57 -4.56 38.54
C PRO A 177 0.43 -3.71 37.72
N ALA A 178 1.58 -3.40 38.33
CA ALA A 178 2.68 -2.70 37.65
C ALA A 178 3.30 -3.61 36.58
N LEU A 179 3.96 -3.00 35.58
CA LEU A 179 4.70 -3.75 34.57
C LEU A 179 5.77 -4.62 35.23
N THR A 180 5.71 -5.93 35.00
CA THR A 180 6.69 -6.87 35.56
C THR A 180 7.75 -7.27 34.54
N ARG A 181 7.42 -7.35 33.25
CA ARG A 181 8.32 -7.84 32.20
C ARG A 181 8.01 -7.25 30.83
N VAL A 182 9.04 -7.17 29.97
CA VAL A 182 8.86 -7.01 28.52
C VAL A 182 9.03 -8.38 27.88
N ILE A 183 8.08 -8.77 27.04
CA ILE A 183 8.15 -10.03 26.30
C ILE A 183 8.50 -9.77 24.84
N ASP A 184 9.38 -10.60 24.30
CA ASP A 184 9.49 -10.76 22.85
C ASP A 184 8.56 -11.89 22.43
N ASP A 185 7.38 -11.50 21.93
CA ASP A 185 6.30 -12.41 21.55
C ASP A 185 6.30 -12.75 20.06
N GLN A 186 7.14 -12.10 19.24
CA GLN A 186 7.18 -12.30 17.80
C GLN A 186 8.57 -12.75 17.39
N PHE A 187 8.80 -14.02 17.11
CA PHE A 187 10.07 -14.45 16.55
C PHE A 187 10.27 -13.83 15.14
N ILE A 188 11.35 -13.07 14.92
CA ILE A 188 11.70 -12.53 13.59
C ILE A 188 13.12 -12.99 13.22
N LEU A 189 13.26 -13.61 12.05
CA LEU A 189 14.55 -14.03 11.53
C LEU A 189 15.37 -12.83 11.00
N CYS A 190 16.02 -12.06 11.89
CA CYS A 190 16.92 -10.97 11.49
C CYS A 190 18.20 -10.90 12.33
N ARG A 191 19.24 -10.22 11.81
CA ARG A 191 20.57 -10.11 12.45
C ARG A 191 20.55 -9.42 13.82
N ASP A 192 19.51 -8.66 14.15
CA ASP A 192 19.41 -7.85 15.38
C ASP A 192 18.35 -8.37 16.39
N HIS A 193 17.89 -9.63 16.25
CA HIS A 193 16.84 -10.22 17.09
C HIS A 193 17.09 -10.07 18.60
N THR A 194 18.29 -10.35 19.10
CA THR A 194 18.59 -10.24 20.54
C THR A 194 18.76 -8.79 21.04
N ARG A 195 19.06 -7.83 20.15
CA ARG A 195 19.28 -6.44 20.55
C ARG A 195 17.99 -5.70 20.89
N ARG A 196 16.87 -6.06 20.26
CA ARG A 196 15.60 -5.35 20.44
C ARG A 196 14.97 -5.59 21.81
N LEU A 197 14.99 -6.83 22.30
CA LEU A 197 14.45 -7.16 23.62
C LEU A 197 15.26 -6.45 24.71
N ALA A 198 16.59 -6.45 24.59
CA ALA A 198 17.47 -5.73 25.49
C ALA A 198 17.20 -4.22 25.48
N ALA A 199 16.98 -3.62 24.31
CA ALA A 199 16.68 -2.19 24.20
C ALA A 199 15.39 -1.80 24.95
N GLU A 200 14.29 -2.53 24.75
CA GLU A 200 13.02 -2.23 25.41
C GLU A 200 13.04 -2.61 26.90
N SER A 201 13.66 -3.73 27.27
CA SER A 201 13.86 -4.13 28.68
C SER A 201 14.61 -3.04 29.47
N ASN A 202 15.69 -2.50 28.88
CA ASN A 202 16.43 -1.40 29.49
C ASN A 202 15.61 -0.11 29.57
N PHE A 203 14.83 0.22 28.54
CA PHE A 203 14.00 1.42 28.52
C PHE A 203 12.92 1.40 29.63
N PHE A 204 12.24 0.28 29.80
CA PHE A 204 11.20 0.13 30.83
C PHE A 204 11.74 -0.27 32.22
N SER A 205 13.04 -0.57 32.33
CA SER A 205 13.68 -1.00 33.59
C SER A 205 13.05 -2.25 34.20
N VAL A 206 12.66 -3.22 33.35
CA VAL A 206 12.10 -4.51 33.76
C VAL A 206 12.75 -5.65 32.97
N PRO A 207 12.80 -6.89 33.49
CA PRO A 207 13.40 -8.02 32.79
C PRO A 207 12.74 -8.31 31.43
N GLY A 208 13.57 -8.59 30.43
CA GLY A 208 13.14 -9.15 29.14
C GLY A 208 12.92 -10.67 29.23
N LEU A 209 11.92 -11.18 28.53
CA LEU A 209 11.72 -12.62 28.34
C LEU A 209 11.38 -12.93 26.88
N GLU A 210 12.06 -13.92 26.30
CA GLU A 210 11.63 -14.52 25.05
C GLU A 210 10.49 -15.51 25.32
N LYS A 211 9.29 -15.20 24.83
CA LYS A 211 8.08 -16.02 24.99
C LYS A 211 7.25 -15.90 23.72
N TYR A 212 7.77 -16.51 22.66
CA TYR A 212 7.19 -16.40 21.33
C TYR A 212 5.76 -16.93 21.32
N LYS A 213 4.83 -16.07 20.88
CA LYS A 213 3.43 -16.39 20.58
C LYS A 213 3.15 -16.31 19.09
N SER A 214 3.88 -15.48 18.36
CA SER A 214 3.88 -15.43 16.92
C SER A 214 5.30 -15.63 16.38
N ALA A 215 5.38 -16.12 15.16
CA ALA A 215 6.62 -16.24 14.43
C ALA A 215 6.44 -15.73 13.01
N LEU A 216 7.19 -14.69 12.67
CA LEU A 216 7.31 -14.17 11.32
C LEU A 216 8.56 -14.76 10.67
N VAL A 217 8.32 -15.64 9.71
CA VAL A 217 9.35 -16.29 8.92
C VAL A 217 9.49 -15.52 7.61
N SER A 218 10.53 -14.71 7.53
CA SER A 218 10.97 -14.08 6.28
C SER A 218 12.47 -14.25 6.10
N TYR A 219 12.88 -14.66 4.90
CA TYR A 219 14.25 -14.83 4.47
C TYR A 219 14.78 -13.52 3.89
N ASP A 220 15.36 -12.70 4.76
CA ASP A 220 16.24 -11.62 4.30
C ASP A 220 17.54 -12.27 3.79
N GLY A 221 17.78 -12.25 2.48
CA GLY A 221 18.82 -13.00 1.74
C GLY A 221 20.29 -12.82 2.19
N ALA A 222 20.52 -12.18 3.33
CA ALA A 222 21.80 -11.96 4.00
C ALA A 222 22.22 -13.07 5.00
N VAL A 223 21.37 -14.08 5.26
CA VAL A 223 21.66 -15.17 6.22
C VAL A 223 21.99 -16.48 5.47
N LYS A 224 23.28 -16.85 5.46
CA LYS A 224 23.80 -18.11 4.86
C LYS A 224 23.41 -19.40 5.60
N LYS A 225 22.90 -19.32 6.83
CA LYS A 225 22.42 -20.49 7.56
C LYS A 225 21.06 -20.91 7.01
N THR A 226 20.86 -22.19 6.78
CA THR A 226 19.56 -22.70 6.34
C THR A 226 18.54 -22.46 7.46
N PHE A 227 17.32 -22.09 7.09
CA PHE A 227 16.18 -21.94 8.01
C PHE A 227 16.00 -23.16 8.94
N GLU A 228 16.34 -24.35 8.42
CA GLU A 228 16.37 -25.64 9.13
C GLU A 228 17.30 -25.65 10.36
N GLU A 229 18.46 -25.01 10.30
CA GLU A 229 19.38 -24.91 11.44
C GLU A 229 18.81 -24.05 12.58
N TYR A 230 17.99 -23.05 12.25
CA TYR A 230 17.34 -22.18 13.24
C TYR A 230 16.09 -22.83 13.86
N ILE A 231 15.34 -23.60 13.09
CA ILE A 231 14.20 -24.37 13.62
C ILE A 231 14.62 -25.44 14.62
N LYS A 232 15.83 -26.00 14.45
CA LYS A 232 16.45 -26.85 15.47
C LYS A 232 16.74 -26.09 16.77
N GLN A 233 17.04 -24.80 16.69
CA GLN A 233 17.30 -23.95 17.87
C GLN A 233 16.03 -23.51 18.59
N LEU A 234 14.88 -23.44 17.89
CA LEU A 234 13.61 -23.02 18.47
C LEU A 234 13.03 -24.00 19.51
N GLY A 235 13.64 -25.18 19.72
CA GLY A 235 13.36 -26.08 20.85
C GLY A 235 11.89 -26.51 20.97
N ASP A 236 11.10 -25.72 21.69
CA ASP A 236 9.67 -25.91 21.95
C ASP A 236 8.83 -24.90 21.14
N LEU A 237 7.99 -25.42 20.23
CA LEU A 237 7.06 -24.63 19.41
C LEU A 237 5.63 -24.63 19.96
N THR A 238 5.38 -25.27 21.11
CA THR A 238 4.04 -25.36 21.71
C THR A 238 3.52 -24.00 22.18
N GLY A 239 4.40 -23.02 22.43
CA GLY A 239 4.00 -21.65 22.77
C GLY A 239 3.47 -20.82 21.60
N ILE A 240 3.74 -21.24 20.35
CA ILE A 240 3.38 -20.48 19.14
C ILE A 240 1.90 -20.68 18.80
N GLU A 241 1.19 -19.56 18.67
CA GLU A 241 -0.22 -19.48 18.27
C GLU A 241 -0.41 -18.90 16.86
N GLU A 242 0.61 -18.26 16.31
CA GLU A 242 0.58 -17.64 14.99
C GLU A 242 1.88 -17.89 14.22
N PHE A 243 1.74 -18.40 12.99
CA PHE A 243 2.83 -18.46 12.02
C PHE A 243 2.49 -17.63 10.79
N ILE A 244 3.44 -16.79 10.38
CA ILE A 244 3.38 -16.05 9.12
C ILE A 244 4.63 -16.41 8.31
N PHE A 245 4.44 -17.13 7.22
CA PHE A 245 5.48 -17.51 6.27
C PHE A 245 5.41 -16.59 5.05
N VAL A 246 6.30 -15.60 5.01
CA VAL A 246 6.42 -14.64 3.90
C VAL A 246 7.20 -15.24 2.72
N ASP A 247 8.16 -16.12 3.04
CA ASP A 247 9.04 -16.76 2.05
C ASP A 247 8.72 -18.25 1.90
N ASN A 248 9.11 -18.81 0.76
CA ASN A 248 8.77 -20.18 0.39
C ASN A 248 9.52 -21.18 1.29
N ILE A 249 8.78 -22.01 2.01
CA ILE A 249 9.30 -23.12 2.80
C ILE A 249 8.97 -24.45 2.13
N SER A 250 9.88 -25.42 2.17
CA SER A 250 9.58 -26.76 1.66
C SER A 250 8.45 -27.42 2.48
N GLU A 251 7.59 -28.17 1.82
CA GLU A 251 6.44 -28.82 2.46
C GLU A 251 6.84 -29.78 3.58
N SER A 252 7.99 -30.46 3.45
CA SER A 252 8.54 -31.33 4.51
C SER A 252 8.90 -30.55 5.77
N ASN A 253 9.48 -29.36 5.62
CA ASN A 253 9.83 -28.51 6.73
C ASN A 253 8.57 -27.88 7.34
N LEU A 254 7.63 -27.42 6.52
CA LEU A 254 6.33 -26.93 6.98
C LEU A 254 5.62 -28.00 7.82
N GLY A 255 5.49 -29.22 7.31
CA GLY A 255 4.86 -30.32 8.04
C GLY A 255 5.53 -30.62 9.38
N SER A 256 6.86 -30.63 9.41
CA SER A 256 7.64 -30.87 10.64
C SER A 256 7.45 -29.77 11.69
N ILE A 257 7.29 -28.51 11.26
CA ILE A 257 7.03 -27.37 12.16
C ILE A 257 5.63 -27.46 12.73
N LEU A 258 4.64 -27.66 11.85
CA LEU A 258 3.24 -27.65 12.22
C LEU A 258 2.89 -28.81 13.15
N GLN A 259 3.51 -29.98 12.97
CA GLN A 259 3.37 -31.11 13.89
C GLN A 259 3.89 -30.83 15.31
N ARG A 260 4.85 -29.92 15.47
CA ARG A 260 5.39 -29.49 16.78
C ARG A 260 4.63 -28.30 17.38
N SER A 261 3.73 -27.69 16.63
CA SER A 261 3.06 -26.43 16.98
C SER A 261 1.62 -26.71 17.42
N THR A 262 1.46 -27.38 18.56
CA THR A 262 0.17 -27.95 18.98
C THR A 262 -0.88 -26.92 19.42
N ASN A 263 -0.48 -25.68 19.69
CA ASN A 263 -1.39 -24.58 20.07
C ASN A 263 -1.56 -23.55 18.95
N LEU A 264 -1.19 -23.91 17.71
CA LEU A 264 -1.28 -23.00 16.58
C LEU A 264 -2.75 -22.69 16.25
N LYS A 265 -3.10 -21.41 16.24
CA LYS A 265 -4.45 -20.91 15.95
C LYS A 265 -4.53 -20.18 14.62
N HIS A 266 -3.44 -19.53 14.20
CA HIS A 266 -3.37 -18.81 12.93
C HIS A 266 -2.17 -19.28 12.11
N LEU A 267 -2.42 -19.56 10.83
CA LEU A 267 -1.40 -19.92 9.86
C LEU A 267 -1.58 -19.08 8.59
N ASP A 268 -0.57 -18.29 8.25
CA ASP A 268 -0.49 -17.49 7.03
C ASP A 268 0.67 -17.98 6.15
N LEU A 269 0.32 -18.47 4.96
CA LEU A 269 1.24 -18.99 3.95
C LEU A 269 1.23 -18.08 2.71
N GLN A 270 2.06 -17.04 2.70
CA GLN A 270 2.05 -16.01 1.65
C GLN A 270 2.68 -16.42 0.33
N THR A 271 3.62 -17.37 0.37
CA THR A 271 4.29 -17.86 -0.85
C THR A 271 4.48 -19.37 -0.87
N THR A 272 3.97 -20.07 0.14
CA THR A 272 4.24 -21.50 0.33
C THR A 272 3.08 -22.32 -0.23
N PRO A 273 3.30 -23.09 -1.30
CA PRO A 273 2.26 -23.96 -1.84
C PRO A 273 2.02 -25.13 -0.89
N ILE A 274 0.76 -25.55 -0.79
CA ILE A 274 0.37 -26.77 -0.08
C ILE A 274 -0.15 -27.81 -1.07
N SER A 275 0.35 -29.05 -0.97
CA SER A 275 -0.11 -30.18 -1.79
C SER A 275 -0.86 -31.23 -0.97
N LYS A 276 -0.65 -31.24 0.36
CA LYS A 276 -1.36 -32.08 1.34
C LYS A 276 -1.79 -31.25 2.55
N VAL A 277 -2.79 -31.73 3.27
CA VAL A 277 -3.34 -31.07 4.47
C VAL A 277 -3.17 -31.88 5.76
N ASP A 278 -2.63 -33.10 5.67
CA ASP A 278 -2.59 -34.05 6.78
C ASP A 278 -1.79 -33.55 8.00
N TYR A 279 -0.82 -32.68 7.76
CA TYR A 279 0.04 -32.09 8.78
C TYR A 279 -0.52 -30.79 9.39
N LEU A 280 -1.67 -30.29 8.90
CA LEU A 280 -2.27 -29.08 9.44
C LEU A 280 -2.89 -29.35 10.82
N PRO A 281 -2.63 -28.48 11.82
CA PRO A 281 -3.16 -28.65 13.16
C PRO A 281 -4.66 -28.35 13.19
N GLU A 282 -5.43 -29.22 13.84
CA GLU A 282 -6.90 -29.08 13.96
C GLU A 282 -7.31 -27.91 14.88
N SER A 283 -6.36 -27.35 15.63
CA SER A 283 -6.55 -26.17 16.48
C SER A 283 -6.63 -24.85 15.71
N LEU A 284 -6.45 -24.86 14.38
CA LEU A 284 -6.49 -23.65 13.57
C LEU A 284 -7.88 -23.00 13.59
N GLU A 285 -7.91 -21.76 14.06
CA GLU A 285 -9.07 -20.86 14.05
C GLU A 285 -9.06 -19.96 12.80
N SER A 286 -7.89 -19.76 12.17
CA SER A 286 -7.76 -19.00 10.93
C SER A 286 -6.64 -19.54 10.03
N PHE A 287 -6.93 -19.59 8.73
CA PHE A 287 -6.03 -20.08 7.70
C PHE A 287 -5.95 -19.09 6.53
N ALA A 288 -4.74 -18.66 6.20
CA ALA A 288 -4.44 -17.84 5.05
C ALA A 288 -3.46 -18.55 4.12
N CYS A 289 -3.77 -18.59 2.83
CA CYS A 289 -2.94 -19.26 1.83
C CYS A 289 -3.03 -18.56 0.49
N TYR A 290 -1.86 -18.35 -0.10
CA TYR A 290 -1.63 -17.62 -1.34
C TYR A 290 -1.06 -18.63 -2.34
N ASN A 291 -1.92 -19.34 -3.08
CA ASN A 291 -1.49 -20.49 -3.88
C ASN A 291 -2.29 -20.68 -5.19
N ILE A 292 -1.59 -20.61 -6.32
CA ILE A 292 -2.12 -20.51 -7.69
C ILE A 292 -2.51 -21.88 -8.32
N SER A 293 -2.73 -22.95 -7.53
CA SER A 293 -2.99 -24.29 -8.08
C SER A 293 -3.69 -25.28 -7.13
N MET A 294 -4.35 -24.81 -6.07
CA MET A 294 -5.12 -25.75 -5.23
C MET A 294 -6.35 -26.25 -6.00
N GLN A 295 -6.40 -27.56 -6.27
CA GLN A 295 -7.54 -28.23 -6.91
C GLN A 295 -8.70 -28.43 -5.91
N ALA A 296 -9.93 -28.60 -6.42
CA ALA A 296 -11.13 -28.79 -5.61
C ALA A 296 -10.98 -29.89 -4.53
N PRO A 297 -10.44 -31.10 -4.83
CA PRO A 297 -10.35 -32.16 -3.83
C PRO A 297 -9.41 -31.83 -2.65
N LEU A 298 -8.38 -31.00 -2.88
CA LEU A 298 -7.48 -30.58 -1.81
C LEU A 298 -8.15 -29.54 -0.91
N LEU A 299 -8.95 -28.64 -1.50
CA LEU A 299 -9.72 -27.65 -0.75
C LEU A 299 -10.82 -28.32 0.10
N GLU A 300 -11.49 -29.33 -0.44
CA GLU A 300 -12.46 -30.13 0.32
C GLU A 300 -11.82 -30.82 1.51
N LYS A 301 -10.66 -31.46 1.30
CA LYS A 301 -9.88 -32.08 2.39
C LYS A 301 -9.44 -31.05 3.43
N LEU A 302 -9.03 -29.84 3.00
CA LEU A 302 -8.68 -28.74 3.90
C LEU A 302 -9.85 -28.41 4.82
N PHE A 303 -11.03 -28.18 4.25
CA PHE A 303 -12.23 -27.84 5.01
C PHE A 303 -12.69 -28.96 5.93
N ALA A 304 -12.62 -30.21 5.48
CA ALA A 304 -12.92 -31.36 6.32
C ALA A 304 -11.93 -31.49 7.50
N LYS A 305 -10.66 -31.15 7.29
CA LYS A 305 -9.62 -31.20 8.32
C LYS A 305 -9.72 -30.06 9.33
N LEU A 306 -10.27 -28.91 8.94
CA LEU A 306 -10.29 -27.68 9.75
C LEU A 306 -11.74 -27.21 10.05
N PRO A 307 -12.57 -28.03 10.73
CA PRO A 307 -13.98 -27.71 10.96
C PRO A 307 -14.19 -26.55 11.95
N GLN A 308 -13.21 -26.28 12.82
CA GLN A 308 -13.23 -25.21 13.82
C GLN A 308 -12.78 -23.84 13.27
N CYS A 309 -12.25 -23.82 12.04
CA CYS A 309 -11.72 -22.61 11.45
C CYS A 309 -12.84 -21.59 11.22
N THR A 310 -12.62 -20.36 11.67
CA THR A 310 -13.59 -19.26 11.60
C THR A 310 -13.31 -18.30 10.46
N ALA A 311 -12.08 -18.28 9.95
CA ALA A 311 -11.61 -17.31 8.97
C ALA A 311 -10.69 -17.94 7.92
N TYR A 312 -11.09 -17.81 6.65
CA TYR A 312 -10.29 -18.23 5.50
C TYR A 312 -9.93 -17.04 4.63
N ILE A 313 -8.63 -16.87 4.38
CA ILE A 313 -8.08 -15.87 3.44
C ILE A 313 -7.39 -16.62 2.32
N LEU A 314 -8.00 -16.65 1.16
CA LEU A 314 -7.55 -17.41 0.02
C LEU A 314 -7.19 -16.45 -1.10
N GLU A 315 -5.94 -16.49 -1.54
CA GLU A 315 -5.45 -15.64 -2.62
C GLU A 315 -4.98 -16.47 -3.81
N ASP A 316 -5.26 -15.96 -5.01
CA ASP A 316 -4.94 -16.55 -6.31
C ASP A 316 -5.49 -17.98 -6.53
N LEU A 317 -6.60 -18.34 -5.88
CA LEU A 317 -7.20 -19.68 -5.99
C LEU A 317 -7.91 -19.87 -7.35
N LYS A 318 -7.58 -20.94 -8.09
CA LYS A 318 -8.23 -21.29 -9.36
C LYS A 318 -8.90 -22.67 -9.29
N ILE A 319 -10.23 -22.71 -9.29
CA ILE A 319 -11.03 -23.94 -9.29
C ILE A 319 -12.15 -23.84 -10.32
N GLU A 320 -12.03 -24.63 -11.38
CA GLU A 320 -13.04 -24.74 -12.46
C GLU A 320 -13.83 -26.07 -12.39
N GLU A 321 -13.38 -27.02 -11.58
CA GLU A 321 -13.93 -28.38 -11.43
C GLU A 321 -15.20 -28.42 -10.53
N GLU A 322 -15.89 -29.56 -10.51
CA GLU A 322 -17.01 -29.78 -9.59
C GLU A 322 -16.54 -29.83 -8.13
N PHE A 323 -17.33 -29.20 -7.24
CA PHE A 323 -17.07 -29.13 -5.81
C PHE A 323 -18.16 -29.90 -5.07
N ALA A 324 -17.76 -30.87 -4.25
CA ALA A 324 -18.69 -31.75 -3.54
C ALA A 324 -19.57 -30.96 -2.56
N ALA A 325 -20.87 -31.23 -2.59
CA ALA A 325 -21.87 -30.53 -1.79
C ALA A 325 -21.85 -30.86 -0.29
N GLU A 326 -20.97 -31.76 0.16
CA GLU A 326 -20.96 -32.30 1.54
C GLU A 326 -20.15 -31.45 2.55
N VAL A 327 -19.38 -30.46 2.08
CA VAL A 327 -18.57 -29.61 2.96
C VAL A 327 -19.47 -28.74 3.84
N LYS A 328 -19.26 -28.81 5.17
CA LYS A 328 -19.95 -27.97 6.16
C LYS A 328 -18.94 -27.11 6.91
N LEU A 329 -19.17 -25.81 6.94
CA LEU A 329 -18.32 -24.80 7.55
C LEU A 329 -19.12 -23.97 8.58
N PRO A 330 -19.65 -24.59 9.65
CA PRO A 330 -20.62 -23.95 10.55
C PRO A 330 -20.01 -22.81 11.39
N HIS A 331 -18.70 -22.80 11.59
CA HIS A 331 -18.00 -21.80 12.39
C HIS A 331 -17.37 -20.68 11.55
N VAL A 332 -17.42 -20.79 10.22
CA VAL A 332 -16.85 -19.76 9.33
C VAL A 332 -17.69 -18.51 9.38
N THR A 333 -17.00 -17.41 9.68
CA THR A 333 -17.56 -16.06 9.82
C THR A 333 -16.85 -15.07 8.92
N LEU A 334 -15.65 -15.39 8.43
CA LEU A 334 -14.91 -14.57 7.47
C LEU A 334 -14.44 -15.40 6.27
N PHE A 335 -14.80 -14.92 5.08
CA PHE A 335 -14.19 -15.33 3.82
C PHE A 335 -13.59 -14.13 3.12
N LYS A 336 -12.32 -14.25 2.76
CA LYS A 336 -11.64 -13.30 1.88
C LYS A 336 -11.05 -14.04 0.70
N PHE A 337 -11.47 -13.67 -0.50
CA PHE A 337 -10.95 -14.18 -1.74
C PHE A 337 -10.31 -13.04 -2.53
N ASN A 338 -9.01 -13.13 -2.80
CA ASN A 338 -8.29 -12.13 -3.59
C ASN A 338 -7.75 -12.79 -4.85
N ASN A 339 -8.04 -12.20 -6.02
CA ASN A 339 -7.62 -12.67 -7.34
C ASN A 339 -7.99 -14.14 -7.64
N CYS A 340 -9.09 -14.62 -7.07
CA CYS A 340 -9.55 -16.00 -7.27
C CYS A 340 -10.40 -16.15 -8.54
N GLN A 341 -10.31 -17.33 -9.17
CA GLN A 341 -11.10 -17.78 -10.31
C GLN A 341 -11.88 -19.03 -9.91
N LEU A 342 -13.11 -18.84 -9.43
CA LEU A 342 -14.01 -19.95 -9.07
C LEU A 342 -15.16 -20.04 -10.08
N SER A 343 -15.55 -21.27 -10.43
CA SER A 343 -16.80 -21.49 -11.17
C SER A 343 -18.01 -21.08 -10.32
N GLY A 344 -19.15 -20.78 -10.97
CA GLY A 344 -20.37 -20.36 -10.28
C GLY A 344 -20.89 -21.40 -9.29
N SER A 345 -20.84 -22.68 -9.65
CA SER A 345 -21.26 -23.77 -8.77
C SER A 345 -20.36 -23.93 -7.56
N VAL A 346 -19.03 -23.83 -7.72
CA VAL A 346 -18.07 -23.89 -6.61
C VAL A 346 -18.36 -22.76 -5.62
N PHE A 347 -18.51 -21.53 -6.12
CA PHE A 347 -18.77 -20.38 -5.26
C PHE A 347 -20.10 -20.49 -4.52
N GLU A 348 -21.17 -20.93 -5.20
CA GLU A 348 -22.48 -21.18 -4.58
C GLU A 348 -22.39 -22.21 -3.45
N ASN A 349 -21.70 -23.33 -3.68
CA ASN A 349 -21.55 -24.39 -2.68
C ASN A 349 -20.73 -23.92 -1.47
N LEU A 350 -19.68 -23.12 -1.67
CA LEU A 350 -18.88 -22.56 -0.58
C LEU A 350 -19.69 -21.62 0.31
N LEU A 351 -20.50 -20.75 -0.30
CA LEU A 351 -21.38 -19.85 0.46
C LEU A 351 -22.48 -20.62 1.21
N ALA A 352 -23.04 -21.66 0.58
CA ALA A 352 -24.02 -22.53 1.24
C ALA A 352 -23.42 -23.32 2.41
N ALA A 353 -22.13 -23.67 2.34
CA ALA A 353 -21.42 -24.37 3.41
C ALA A 353 -21.21 -23.51 4.66
N ALA A 354 -21.20 -22.18 4.54
CA ALA A 354 -20.90 -21.22 5.61
C ALA A 354 -22.12 -20.33 5.96
N PRO A 355 -23.16 -20.87 6.61
CA PRO A 355 -24.40 -20.13 6.88
C PRO A 355 -24.24 -18.96 7.87
N ASN A 356 -23.20 -19.00 8.73
CA ASN A 356 -22.94 -18.00 9.75
C ASN A 356 -21.94 -16.92 9.30
N LEU A 357 -21.75 -16.77 7.99
CA LEU A 357 -20.79 -15.83 7.41
C LEU A 357 -21.18 -14.38 7.76
N LYS A 358 -20.24 -13.65 8.39
CA LYS A 358 -20.40 -12.25 8.78
C LYS A 358 -19.66 -11.29 7.85
N SER A 359 -18.53 -11.70 7.30
CA SER A 359 -17.69 -10.88 6.43
C SER A 359 -17.32 -11.63 5.16
N LEU A 360 -17.58 -11.03 4.00
CA LEU A 360 -17.23 -11.54 2.69
C LEU A 360 -16.48 -10.47 1.88
N SER A 361 -15.24 -10.75 1.50
CA SER A 361 -14.39 -9.87 0.69
C SER A 361 -13.97 -10.58 -0.60
N LEU A 362 -14.19 -9.91 -1.74
CA LEU A 362 -14.03 -10.45 -3.09
C LEU A 362 -13.27 -9.45 -3.97
N HIS A 363 -11.94 -9.55 -4.01
CA HIS A 363 -11.10 -8.73 -4.87
C HIS A 363 -10.59 -9.52 -6.07
N GLY A 364 -10.46 -8.87 -7.22
CA GLY A 364 -9.94 -9.49 -8.43
C GLY A 364 -10.77 -10.68 -8.94
N PHE A 365 -12.02 -10.81 -8.48
CA PHE A 365 -12.91 -11.90 -8.86
C PHE A 365 -13.46 -11.66 -10.28
N GLN A 366 -13.34 -12.65 -11.16
CA GLN A 366 -13.90 -12.57 -12.51
C GLN A 366 -15.43 -12.70 -12.47
N GLN A 367 -16.14 -12.23 -13.51
CA GLN A 367 -17.61 -12.27 -13.55
C GLN A 367 -18.14 -13.69 -13.41
N ILE A 368 -18.58 -14.04 -12.20
CA ILE A 368 -19.23 -15.32 -11.94
C ILE A 368 -20.68 -15.22 -12.40
N LYS A 369 -21.10 -16.11 -13.29
CA LYS A 369 -22.52 -16.34 -13.55
C LYS A 369 -23.07 -17.24 -12.45
N LEU A 370 -23.90 -16.66 -11.60
CA LEU A 370 -24.57 -17.37 -10.52
C LEU A 370 -25.97 -17.73 -10.98
N THR A 371 -26.36 -18.96 -10.71
CA THR A 371 -27.63 -19.58 -11.12
C THR A 371 -28.57 -19.77 -9.94
N LYS A 372 -28.06 -19.74 -8.71
CA LYS A 372 -28.83 -19.86 -7.47
C LYS A 372 -28.69 -18.63 -6.59
N GLY A 373 -29.75 -18.30 -5.86
CA GLY A 373 -29.67 -17.35 -4.75
C GLY A 373 -29.05 -18.02 -3.52
N PHE A 374 -28.29 -17.25 -2.73
CA PHE A 374 -27.73 -17.71 -1.45
C PHE A 374 -28.33 -16.90 -0.31
N ASN A 375 -28.50 -17.55 0.85
CA ASN A 375 -28.98 -16.90 2.06
C ASN A 375 -27.81 -16.60 3.00
N LEU A 376 -27.36 -15.35 3.02
CA LEU A 376 -26.32 -14.86 3.93
C LEU A 376 -26.95 -13.91 4.96
N SER A 377 -27.89 -14.43 5.76
CA SER A 377 -28.65 -13.63 6.74
C SER A 377 -27.80 -13.00 7.85
N HIS A 378 -26.60 -13.52 8.09
CA HIS A 378 -25.69 -13.01 9.12
C HIS A 378 -24.62 -12.05 8.58
N LEU A 379 -24.67 -11.69 7.29
CA LEU A 379 -23.63 -10.88 6.66
C LEU A 379 -23.70 -9.42 7.11
N GLU A 380 -22.63 -8.96 7.75
CA GLU A 380 -22.45 -7.59 8.26
C GLU A 380 -21.49 -6.77 7.39
N GLU A 381 -20.50 -7.41 6.75
CA GLU A 381 -19.50 -6.75 5.90
C GLU A 381 -19.42 -7.39 4.52
N PHE A 382 -19.54 -6.57 3.47
CA PHE A 382 -19.38 -6.99 2.09
C PHE A 382 -18.43 -6.05 1.34
N GLU A 383 -17.37 -6.62 0.78
CA GLU A 383 -16.39 -5.92 -0.04
C GLU A 383 -16.24 -6.63 -1.39
N SER A 384 -16.37 -5.88 -2.49
CA SER A 384 -16.26 -6.46 -3.83
C SER A 384 -15.74 -5.46 -4.86
N ASP A 385 -15.04 -5.97 -5.88
CA ASP A 385 -14.73 -5.21 -7.08
C ASP A 385 -15.87 -5.19 -8.11
N ASP A 386 -16.92 -6.00 -7.95
CA ASP A 386 -18.09 -6.02 -8.85
C ASP A 386 -19.39 -6.00 -8.04
N ALA A 387 -20.29 -5.08 -8.42
CA ALA A 387 -21.66 -4.99 -7.89
C ALA A 387 -22.61 -6.10 -8.40
N ALA A 388 -22.13 -7.05 -9.22
CA ALA A 388 -22.92 -8.19 -9.72
C ALA A 388 -23.66 -8.96 -8.63
N LEU A 389 -23.06 -9.01 -7.44
CA LEU A 389 -23.49 -9.87 -6.34
C LEU A 389 -24.51 -9.19 -5.43
N LEU A 390 -24.68 -7.87 -5.52
CA LEU A 390 -25.63 -7.14 -4.66
C LEU A 390 -27.07 -7.66 -4.76
N PRO A 391 -27.63 -7.97 -5.95
CA PRO A 391 -28.98 -8.51 -6.04
C PRO A 391 -29.17 -9.88 -5.37
N LEU A 392 -28.08 -10.60 -5.12
CA LEU A 392 -28.08 -11.94 -4.55
C LEU A 392 -27.98 -11.91 -3.01
N LEU A 393 -27.69 -10.75 -2.42
CA LEU A 393 -27.69 -10.56 -0.98
C LEU A 393 -29.14 -10.40 -0.49
N SER A 394 -29.69 -11.46 0.08
CA SER A 394 -31.11 -11.57 0.47
C SER A 394 -31.55 -10.66 1.63
N HIS A 395 -30.62 -10.25 2.50
CA HIS A 395 -30.91 -9.46 3.71
C HIS A 395 -30.03 -8.19 3.80
N PRO A 396 -30.21 -7.22 2.89
CA PRO A 396 -29.45 -5.96 2.87
C PRO A 396 -29.56 -5.17 4.19
N GLU A 397 -30.62 -5.35 4.96
CA GLU A 397 -30.88 -4.68 6.24
C GLU A 397 -29.88 -5.04 7.35
N HIS A 398 -29.25 -6.22 7.28
CA HIS A 398 -28.27 -6.66 8.27
C HIS A 398 -26.86 -6.13 7.95
N LEU A 399 -26.63 -5.68 6.71
CA LEU A 399 -25.33 -5.21 6.27
C LEU A 399 -24.96 -3.89 6.96
N LYS A 400 -23.79 -3.87 7.60
CA LYS A 400 -23.21 -2.71 8.32
C LYS A 400 -22.16 -1.99 7.48
N ARG A 401 -21.39 -2.73 6.67
CA ARG A 401 -20.38 -2.17 5.77
C ARG A 401 -20.57 -2.67 4.35
N LEU A 402 -20.60 -1.74 3.41
CA LEU A 402 -20.52 -2.01 1.98
C LEU A 402 -19.32 -1.28 1.36
N LYS A 403 -18.44 -2.02 0.70
CA LYS A 403 -17.32 -1.45 -0.09
C LYS A 403 -17.32 -1.99 -1.51
N LEU A 404 -17.39 -1.08 -2.48
CA LEU A 404 -17.40 -1.39 -3.91
C LEU A 404 -16.30 -0.60 -4.62
N SER A 405 -15.33 -1.30 -5.21
CA SER A 405 -14.20 -0.64 -5.87
C SER A 405 -14.48 -0.32 -7.35
N LYS A 406 -15.28 -1.15 -8.06
CA LYS A 406 -15.74 -0.89 -9.43
C LYS A 406 -17.21 -1.28 -9.57
N ILE A 407 -17.93 -0.54 -10.41
CA ILE A 407 -19.32 -0.82 -10.77
C ILE A 407 -19.43 -0.60 -12.28
N PRO A 408 -19.71 -1.64 -13.08
CA PRO A 408 -20.07 -1.44 -14.48
C PRO A 408 -21.33 -0.56 -14.55
N SER A 409 -21.34 0.47 -15.41
CA SER A 409 -22.45 1.43 -15.52
C SER A 409 -23.82 0.77 -15.70
N ALA A 410 -23.87 -0.38 -16.38
CA ALA A 410 -25.06 -1.20 -16.58
C ALA A 410 -25.70 -1.73 -15.27
N LYS A 411 -24.97 -1.73 -14.14
CA LYS A 411 -25.42 -2.27 -12.84
C LYS A 411 -25.74 -1.18 -11.80
N SER A 412 -25.71 0.10 -12.17
CA SER A 412 -26.04 1.22 -11.27
C SER A 412 -27.41 1.06 -10.60
N LYS A 413 -28.42 0.57 -11.34
CA LYS A 413 -29.78 0.31 -10.82
C LYS A 413 -29.82 -0.73 -9.69
N HIS A 414 -28.93 -1.73 -9.73
CA HIS A 414 -28.86 -2.74 -8.68
C HIS A 414 -28.38 -2.13 -7.36
N LEU A 415 -27.41 -1.19 -7.41
CA LEU A 415 -26.95 -0.50 -6.22
C LEU A 415 -28.07 0.34 -5.60
N GLN A 416 -28.81 1.12 -6.38
CA GLN A 416 -29.94 1.90 -5.86
C GLN A 416 -31.00 0.99 -5.21
N SER A 417 -31.39 -0.10 -5.88
CA SER A 417 -32.37 -1.06 -5.34
C SER A 417 -31.87 -1.76 -4.07
N PHE A 418 -30.57 -1.98 -3.95
CA PHE A 418 -29.95 -2.53 -2.75
C PHE A 418 -29.96 -1.50 -1.61
N LEU A 419 -29.51 -0.28 -1.88
CA LEU A 419 -29.42 0.81 -0.89
C LEU A 419 -30.79 1.20 -0.32
N SER A 420 -31.88 1.09 -1.09
CA SER A 420 -33.22 1.38 -0.59
C SER A 420 -33.70 0.42 0.50
N LYS A 421 -33.07 -0.75 0.63
CA LYS A 421 -33.36 -1.76 1.66
C LYS A 421 -32.28 -1.85 2.74
N ALA A 422 -31.09 -1.30 2.50
CA ALA A 422 -29.92 -1.42 3.37
C ALA A 422 -29.90 -0.39 4.52
N TYR A 423 -31.00 -0.26 5.26
CA TYR A 423 -31.14 0.76 6.33
C TYR A 423 -30.19 0.55 7.52
N GLY A 424 -29.62 -0.63 7.68
CA GLY A 424 -28.64 -0.97 8.72
C GLY A 424 -27.21 -0.49 8.46
N LEU A 425 -26.91 0.07 7.27
CA LEU A 425 -25.56 0.48 6.88
C LEU A 425 -24.99 1.56 7.80
N VAL A 426 -23.75 1.34 8.26
CA VAL A 426 -22.94 2.25 9.07
C VAL A 426 -21.83 2.88 8.21
N SER A 427 -21.26 2.13 7.27
CA SER A 427 -20.20 2.57 6.37
C SER A 427 -20.51 2.19 4.92
N LEU A 428 -20.37 3.17 4.02
CA LEU A 428 -20.55 2.98 2.57
C LEU A 428 -19.35 3.58 1.81
N GLU A 429 -18.59 2.72 1.13
CA GLU A 429 -17.52 3.13 0.22
C GLU A 429 -17.86 2.67 -1.21
N VAL A 430 -17.98 3.60 -2.14
CA VAL A 430 -18.26 3.29 -3.55
C VAL A 430 -17.31 4.09 -4.44
N ASN A 431 -16.32 3.43 -5.03
CA ASN A 431 -15.31 4.07 -5.88
C ASN A 431 -15.65 3.96 -7.38
N ALA A 432 -16.93 4.01 -7.72
CA ALA A 432 -17.45 3.81 -9.06
C ALA A 432 -18.60 4.77 -9.38
N PRO A 433 -18.92 5.01 -10.68
CA PRO A 433 -20.02 5.89 -11.03
C PRO A 433 -21.36 5.17 -10.77
N PHE A 434 -22.24 5.84 -10.02
CA PHE A 434 -23.62 5.39 -9.81
C PHE A 434 -24.55 6.59 -9.66
N GLU A 435 -25.84 6.34 -9.85
CA GLU A 435 -26.87 7.36 -9.72
C GLU A 435 -27.94 6.92 -8.72
N ILE A 436 -28.39 7.86 -7.90
CA ILE A 436 -29.58 7.71 -7.06
C ILE A 436 -30.65 8.63 -7.63
N THR A 437 -31.70 8.03 -8.21
CA THR A 437 -32.82 8.77 -8.79
C THR A 437 -34.03 8.86 -7.86
N GLU A 438 -34.08 8.07 -6.80
CA GLU A 438 -35.19 8.00 -5.85
C GLU A 438 -34.72 8.31 -4.41
N PRO A 439 -35.62 8.79 -3.53
CA PRO A 439 -35.29 8.99 -2.11
C PRO A 439 -34.83 7.69 -1.43
N LEU A 440 -33.81 7.80 -0.59
CA LEU A 440 -33.26 6.70 0.21
C LEU A 440 -33.40 7.00 1.71
N SER A 441 -33.29 5.96 2.54
CA SER A 441 -33.22 6.08 4.00
C SER A 441 -32.04 5.27 4.53
N LEU A 442 -31.01 5.95 5.05
CA LEU A 442 -29.80 5.34 5.60
C LEU A 442 -29.56 5.89 7.02
N PRO A 443 -30.47 5.62 7.97
CA PRO A 443 -30.52 6.31 9.26
C PRO A 443 -29.34 6.00 10.19
N HIS A 444 -28.59 4.94 9.92
CA HIS A 444 -27.41 4.52 10.68
C HIS A 444 -26.09 4.89 10.02
N LEU A 445 -26.10 5.51 8.83
CA LEU A 445 -24.87 5.77 8.09
C LEU A 445 -24.03 6.83 8.80
N VAL A 446 -22.80 6.47 9.14
CA VAL A 446 -21.82 7.33 9.82
C VAL A 446 -20.69 7.75 8.88
N GLU A 447 -20.31 6.89 7.94
CA GLU A 447 -19.21 7.13 7.01
C GLU A 447 -19.65 6.89 5.56
N PHE A 448 -19.40 7.88 4.71
CA PHE A 448 -19.54 7.76 3.27
C PHE A 448 -18.25 8.21 2.58
N SER A 449 -17.77 7.37 1.65
CA SER A 449 -16.58 7.64 0.84
C SER A 449 -16.84 7.32 -0.62
N ASN A 450 -16.44 8.22 -1.51
CA ASN A 450 -16.44 7.99 -2.94
C ASN A 450 -15.20 8.64 -3.57
N ASN A 451 -14.39 7.85 -4.27
CA ASN A 451 -13.20 8.35 -4.97
C ASN A 451 -13.39 8.51 -6.49
N ASN A 452 -14.62 8.40 -6.99
CA ASN A 452 -14.95 8.53 -8.41
C ASN A 452 -15.22 9.99 -8.81
N PRO A 453 -14.44 10.59 -9.74
CA PRO A 453 -14.62 12.00 -10.12
C PRO A 453 -15.96 12.33 -10.80
N ASN A 454 -16.75 11.33 -11.20
CA ASN A 454 -18.01 11.50 -11.92
C ASN A 454 -19.26 11.29 -11.03
N LEU A 455 -19.14 11.36 -9.69
CA LEU A 455 -20.31 11.32 -8.82
C LEU A 455 -21.20 12.55 -9.07
N SER A 456 -22.49 12.34 -9.39
CA SER A 456 -23.41 13.45 -9.64
C SER A 456 -23.88 14.12 -8.35
N ALA A 457 -24.11 15.43 -8.40
CA ALA A 457 -24.58 16.18 -7.24
C ALA A 457 -25.96 15.78 -6.76
N GLN A 458 -26.84 15.40 -7.68
CA GLN A 458 -28.15 14.85 -7.33
C GLN A 458 -28.01 13.58 -6.49
N THR A 459 -27.13 12.65 -6.88
CA THR A 459 -26.87 11.42 -6.13
C THR A 459 -26.37 11.72 -4.72
N LEU A 460 -25.42 12.65 -4.62
CA LEU A 460 -24.87 13.07 -3.34
C LEU A 460 -25.93 13.73 -2.45
N ARG A 461 -26.79 14.61 -3.00
CA ARG A 461 -27.90 15.22 -2.25
C ARG A 461 -28.85 14.17 -1.68
N HIS A 462 -29.27 13.19 -2.49
CA HIS A 462 -30.15 12.11 -2.00
C HIS A 462 -29.49 11.30 -0.87
N LEU A 463 -28.21 10.96 -1.02
CA LEU A 463 -27.48 10.19 -0.01
C LEU A 463 -27.33 10.98 1.31
N LEU A 464 -27.02 12.27 1.22
CA LEU A 464 -26.82 13.12 2.39
C LEU A 464 -28.13 13.43 3.11
N HIS A 465 -29.24 13.61 2.38
CA HIS A 465 -30.58 13.69 2.99
C HIS A 465 -30.97 12.39 3.70
N ALA A 466 -30.55 11.23 3.17
CA ALA A 466 -30.84 9.93 3.76
C ALA A 466 -30.04 9.65 5.07
N SER A 467 -28.97 10.41 5.35
CA SER A 467 -27.91 10.03 6.30
C SER A 467 -27.70 11.06 7.43
N HIS A 468 -28.69 11.23 8.31
CA HIS A 468 -28.67 12.26 9.37
C HIS A 468 -27.62 12.04 10.49
N LYS A 469 -27.07 10.82 10.61
CA LYS A 469 -25.99 10.48 11.56
C LYS A 469 -24.58 10.56 10.95
N LEU A 470 -24.45 11.04 9.71
CA LEU A 470 -23.18 11.09 9.01
C LEU A 470 -22.18 11.97 9.76
N LYS A 471 -21.03 11.39 10.11
CA LYS A 471 -19.91 12.05 10.81
C LYS A 471 -18.68 12.20 9.92
N ARG A 472 -18.53 11.37 8.89
CA ARG A 472 -17.38 11.34 7.99
C ARG A 472 -17.83 11.32 6.54
N LEU A 473 -17.30 12.26 5.76
CA LEU A 473 -17.60 12.42 4.36
C LEU A 473 -16.30 12.57 3.56
N GLU A 474 -16.01 11.62 2.68
CA GLU A 474 -14.89 11.68 1.74
C GLU A 474 -15.42 11.77 0.32
N LEU A 475 -15.07 12.86 -0.35
CA LEU A 475 -15.54 13.18 -1.70
C LEU A 475 -14.37 13.28 -2.69
N PRO A 476 -14.61 12.87 -3.95
CA PRO A 476 -13.61 12.94 -5.01
C PRO A 476 -13.53 14.38 -5.56
N SER A 477 -12.72 14.56 -6.61
CA SER A 477 -12.71 15.78 -7.42
C SER A 477 -14.09 16.07 -7.99
N PHE A 478 -14.85 16.88 -7.24
CA PHE A 478 -16.21 17.27 -7.56
C PHE A 478 -16.22 18.51 -8.46
N ILE A 479 -17.15 18.55 -9.41
CA ILE A 479 -17.25 19.63 -10.40
C ILE A 479 -18.03 20.83 -9.84
N GLU A 480 -19.06 20.58 -9.01
CA GLU A 480 -19.87 21.66 -8.43
C GLU A 480 -19.20 22.30 -7.21
N PRO A 481 -19.45 23.59 -6.92
CA PRO A 481 -18.92 24.26 -5.74
C PRO A 481 -19.44 23.61 -4.44
N LEU A 482 -18.55 23.46 -3.45
CA LEU A 482 -18.91 22.91 -2.13
C LEU A 482 -20.05 23.67 -1.45
N GLY A 483 -20.21 24.98 -1.73
CA GLY A 483 -21.26 25.77 -1.09
C GLY A 483 -22.68 25.36 -1.43
N GLU A 484 -22.95 25.08 -2.72
CA GLU A 484 -24.26 24.57 -3.16
C GLU A 484 -24.56 23.17 -2.62
N LEU A 485 -23.50 22.41 -2.36
CA LEU A 485 -23.61 21.13 -1.68
C LEU A 485 -23.99 21.33 -0.21
N LEU A 486 -23.32 22.23 0.52
CA LEU A 486 -23.57 22.51 1.95
C LEU A 486 -24.96 23.08 2.22
N ASP A 487 -25.56 23.82 1.28
CA ASP A 487 -26.93 24.33 1.42
C ASP A 487 -27.99 23.22 1.39
N ALA A 488 -27.67 22.06 0.81
CA ALA A 488 -28.57 20.91 0.72
C ALA A 488 -28.46 19.93 1.91
N ILE A 489 -27.61 20.16 2.91
CA ILE A 489 -27.27 19.13 3.91
C ILE A 489 -27.53 19.55 5.36
N PRO A 490 -28.13 18.68 6.20
CA PRO A 490 -28.04 18.78 7.64
C PRO A 490 -26.71 18.18 8.16
N CYS A 491 -25.56 18.80 7.86
CA CYS A 491 -24.21 18.35 8.28
C CYS A 491 -23.90 18.56 9.78
N LYS A 492 -24.91 18.73 10.64
CA LYS A 492 -24.73 19.11 12.05
C LYS A 492 -23.90 18.13 12.88
N ASN A 493 -23.79 16.88 12.42
CA ASN A 493 -23.02 15.82 13.05
C ASN A 493 -21.67 15.56 12.36
N LEU A 494 -21.35 16.24 11.26
CA LEU A 494 -20.11 16.04 10.52
C LEU A 494 -18.91 16.45 11.38
N THR A 495 -17.98 15.51 11.56
CA THR A 495 -16.75 15.67 12.36
C THR A 495 -15.49 15.59 11.51
N ALA A 496 -15.52 14.87 10.38
CA ALA A 496 -14.44 14.83 9.42
C ALA A 496 -14.94 15.03 7.99
N LEU A 497 -14.25 15.87 7.24
CA LEU A 497 -14.56 16.14 5.83
C LEU A 497 -13.27 16.07 5.02
N THR A 498 -13.23 15.15 4.06
CA THR A 498 -12.16 15.04 3.07
C THR A 498 -12.70 15.43 1.72
N ILE A 499 -12.08 16.42 1.10
CA ILE A 499 -12.42 16.87 -0.25
C ILE A 499 -11.15 16.86 -1.09
N ASN A 500 -11.22 16.17 -2.21
CA ASN A 500 -10.22 16.23 -3.25
C ASN A 500 -10.74 17.12 -4.39
N GLY A 501 -9.92 18.01 -4.97
CA GLY A 501 -10.23 18.71 -6.23
C GLY A 501 -10.77 20.15 -6.16
N TYR A 502 -11.33 20.60 -7.29
CA TYR A 502 -11.50 22.02 -7.67
C TYR A 502 -12.72 22.76 -7.08
N SER A 503 -13.51 22.11 -6.21
CA SER A 503 -14.82 22.60 -5.73
C SER A 503 -14.75 23.53 -4.52
N VAL A 504 -13.62 23.60 -3.83
CA VAL A 504 -13.47 24.37 -2.58
C VAL A 504 -13.07 25.81 -2.87
N THR A 505 -13.89 26.75 -2.40
CA THR A 505 -13.69 28.21 -2.47
C THR A 505 -13.67 28.82 -1.07
N ALA A 506 -13.14 30.05 -0.94
CA ALA A 506 -13.18 30.80 0.31
C ALA A 506 -14.62 30.96 0.87
N ALA A 507 -15.60 31.16 -0.02
CA ALA A 507 -17.01 31.26 0.36
C ALA A 507 -17.56 29.94 0.93
N SER A 508 -17.20 28.80 0.33
CA SER A 508 -17.64 27.50 0.82
C SER A 508 -17.05 27.13 2.20
N LEU A 509 -15.82 27.59 2.51
CA LEU A 509 -15.26 27.42 3.86
C LEU A 509 -16.03 28.23 4.90
N ALA A 510 -16.51 29.43 4.55
CA ALA A 510 -17.30 30.27 5.46
C ALA A 510 -18.61 29.58 5.90
N GLN A 511 -19.22 28.80 5.01
CA GLN A 511 -20.46 28.07 5.28
C GLN A 511 -20.27 26.85 6.19
N LEU A 512 -19.06 26.30 6.31
CA LEU A 512 -18.79 25.11 7.14
C LEU A 512 -19.13 25.33 8.62
N ARG A 513 -18.96 26.55 9.15
CA ARG A 513 -19.28 26.83 10.56
C ARG A 513 -20.76 26.67 10.89
N GLU A 514 -21.62 27.22 10.03
CA GLU A 514 -23.07 27.17 10.23
C GLU A 514 -23.61 25.76 9.98
N LYS A 515 -23.11 25.10 8.93
CA LYS A 515 -23.64 23.81 8.46
C LYS A 515 -23.00 22.60 9.14
N ALA A 516 -21.75 22.69 9.56
CA ALA A 516 -20.96 21.63 10.20
C ALA A 516 -20.23 22.12 11.46
N PRO A 517 -20.95 22.57 12.51
CA PRO A 517 -20.36 23.17 13.71
C PRO A 517 -19.48 22.22 14.53
N LYS A 518 -19.58 20.89 14.31
CA LYS A 518 -18.80 19.85 14.99
C LYS A 518 -17.57 19.40 14.19
N LEU A 519 -17.27 20.05 13.06
CA LEU A 519 -16.18 19.65 12.18
C LEU A 519 -14.83 19.85 12.91
N ALA A 520 -14.15 18.74 13.16
CA ALA A 520 -12.89 18.67 13.92
C ALA A 520 -11.69 18.34 13.03
N SER A 521 -11.89 17.61 11.93
CA SER A 521 -10.87 17.23 10.96
C SER A 521 -11.28 17.66 9.55
N LEU A 522 -10.42 18.43 8.89
CA LEU A 522 -10.65 18.91 7.53
C LEU A 522 -9.45 18.58 6.65
N LYS A 523 -9.68 17.84 5.57
CA LYS A 523 -8.66 17.45 4.60
C LYS A 523 -9.00 18.04 3.24
N LEU A 524 -8.14 18.94 2.77
CA LEU A 524 -8.29 19.68 1.52
C LEU A 524 -7.17 19.30 0.56
N TRP A 525 -7.44 18.34 -0.32
CA TRP A 525 -6.49 17.85 -1.30
C TRP A 525 -6.73 18.51 -2.65
N ASN A 526 -5.66 19.01 -3.28
CA ASN A 526 -5.72 19.54 -4.64
C ASN A 526 -6.82 20.62 -4.85
N CYS A 527 -6.89 21.62 -3.95
CA CYS A 527 -7.88 22.71 -3.97
C CYS A 527 -7.28 24.04 -4.46
N PRO A 528 -7.07 24.24 -5.78
CA PRO A 528 -6.35 25.41 -6.30
C PRO A 528 -7.14 26.72 -6.24
N ARG A 529 -8.44 26.69 -5.94
CA ARG A 529 -9.32 27.88 -5.86
C ARG A 529 -9.39 28.47 -4.44
N LEU A 530 -8.59 27.96 -3.51
CA LEU A 530 -8.49 28.45 -2.15
C LEU A 530 -7.62 29.72 -2.08
N LEU A 531 -8.05 30.80 -2.70
CA LEU A 531 -7.34 32.10 -2.73
C LEU A 531 -8.26 33.21 -2.23
N ASN A 532 -7.67 34.27 -1.65
CA ASN A 532 -8.38 35.43 -1.09
C ASN A 532 -9.30 35.04 0.08
N LEU A 533 -8.74 34.32 1.06
CA LEU A 533 -9.47 33.94 2.27
C LEU A 533 -9.82 35.19 3.07
N LYS A 534 -11.10 35.33 3.39
CA LYS A 534 -11.55 36.24 4.45
C LYS A 534 -11.45 35.50 5.80
N PRO A 535 -11.31 36.20 6.93
CA PRO A 535 -11.39 35.57 8.24
C PRO A 535 -12.71 34.78 8.37
N VAL A 536 -12.60 33.50 8.74
CA VAL A 536 -13.73 32.59 8.97
C VAL A 536 -13.62 32.04 10.40
N ASP A 537 -14.73 31.71 11.05
CA ASP A 537 -14.68 30.97 12.31
C ASP A 537 -14.58 29.46 12.04
N LEU A 538 -13.38 28.91 12.16
CA LEU A 538 -13.08 27.48 12.13
C LEU A 538 -12.62 26.97 13.50
N SER A 539 -13.13 27.55 14.60
CA SER A 539 -12.74 27.22 15.97
C SER A 539 -13.02 25.78 16.39
N SER A 540 -13.85 25.03 15.65
CA SER A 540 -14.07 23.60 15.91
C SER A 540 -12.94 22.70 15.38
N LEU A 541 -12.10 23.19 14.46
CA LEU A 541 -11.04 22.39 13.84
C LEU A 541 -9.89 22.11 14.81
N THR A 542 -9.52 20.84 14.89
CA THR A 542 -8.38 20.31 15.64
C THR A 542 -7.33 19.69 14.72
N GLU A 543 -7.73 19.21 13.55
CA GLU A 543 -6.84 18.65 12.54
C GLU A 543 -7.12 19.32 11.19
N LEU A 544 -6.06 19.73 10.51
CA LEU A 544 -6.11 20.30 9.18
C LEU A 544 -5.01 19.66 8.32
N GLU A 545 -5.42 19.05 7.22
CA GLU A 545 -4.53 18.58 6.18
C GLU A 545 -4.80 19.38 4.91
N LEU A 546 -3.78 20.04 4.35
CA LEU A 546 -3.96 20.86 3.16
C LEU A 546 -2.84 20.77 2.14
N ASP A 547 -3.22 20.89 0.88
CA ASP A 547 -2.30 21.20 -0.21
C ASP A 547 -2.03 22.72 -0.25
N ALA A 548 -1.08 23.18 0.56
CA ALA A 548 -0.74 24.60 0.69
C ALA A 548 0.14 25.14 -0.46
N SER A 549 0.41 24.33 -1.49
CA SER A 549 1.35 24.67 -2.58
C SER A 549 1.01 25.95 -3.37
N ARG A 550 -0.23 26.45 -3.26
CA ARG A 550 -0.70 27.65 -3.97
C ARG A 550 -1.15 28.78 -3.05
N LEU A 551 -1.06 28.62 -1.73
CA LEU A 551 -1.49 29.66 -0.79
C LEU A 551 -0.47 30.79 -0.70
N SER A 552 -0.96 32.02 -0.66
CA SER A 552 -0.15 33.15 -0.22
C SER A 552 0.11 33.07 1.28
N VAL A 553 1.13 33.78 1.77
CA VAL A 553 1.41 33.84 3.21
C VAL A 553 0.23 34.41 3.98
N ASP A 554 -0.41 35.46 3.47
CA ASP A 554 -1.51 36.12 4.16
C ASP A 554 -2.79 35.25 4.15
N ASP A 555 -3.07 34.53 3.06
CA ASP A 555 -4.17 33.54 3.03
C ASP A 555 -3.92 32.41 4.04
N PHE A 556 -2.69 31.91 4.10
CA PHE A 556 -2.32 30.84 5.03
C PHE A 556 -2.42 31.28 6.49
N LEU A 557 -1.93 32.48 6.81
CA LEU A 557 -2.09 33.07 8.14
C LEU A 557 -3.57 33.30 8.48
N THR A 558 -4.36 33.77 7.53
CA THR A 558 -5.81 33.94 7.70
C THR A 558 -6.47 32.60 8.05
N LEU A 559 -6.09 31.51 7.37
CA LEU A 559 -6.57 30.16 7.67
C LEU A 559 -6.16 29.67 9.07
N LEU A 560 -4.88 29.82 9.45
CA LEU A 560 -4.39 29.39 10.77
C LEU A 560 -4.98 30.21 11.93
N ASN A 561 -5.30 31.48 11.69
CA ASN A 561 -5.96 32.33 12.67
C ASN A 561 -7.46 32.04 12.75
N SER A 562 -8.06 31.59 11.64
CA SER A 562 -9.44 31.12 11.59
C SER A 562 -9.64 29.82 12.39
N ALA A 563 -8.60 29.00 12.55
CA ALA A 563 -8.61 27.75 13.33
C ALA A 563 -7.74 27.85 14.62
N PRO A 564 -8.18 28.57 15.67
CA PRO A 564 -7.39 28.79 16.88
C PRO A 564 -7.07 27.51 17.65
N ASN A 565 -7.97 26.52 17.65
CA ASN A 565 -7.86 25.28 18.42
C ASN A 565 -7.13 24.14 17.68
N LEU A 566 -6.40 24.46 16.61
CA LEU A 566 -5.70 23.48 15.79
C LEU A 566 -4.58 22.78 16.57
N GLN A 567 -4.65 21.46 16.65
CA GLN A 567 -3.69 20.60 17.34
C GLN A 567 -2.72 19.92 16.36
N ARG A 568 -3.22 19.53 15.19
CA ARG A 568 -2.47 18.84 14.14
C ARG A 568 -2.59 19.59 12.82
N LEU A 569 -1.45 19.80 12.18
CA LEU A 569 -1.34 20.39 10.85
C LEU A 569 -0.43 19.51 9.99
N ASP A 570 -0.93 19.07 8.85
CA ASP A 570 -0.21 18.23 7.90
C ASP A 570 -0.25 18.83 6.49
N PHE A 571 0.88 18.75 5.80
CA PHE A 571 1.00 19.15 4.41
C PHE A 571 1.14 17.88 3.57
N CYS A 572 0.13 17.58 2.76
CA CYS A 572 0.08 16.36 1.95
C CYS A 572 1.17 16.28 0.84
N LYS A 573 2.10 17.24 0.76
CA LYS A 573 3.21 17.34 -0.21
C LYS A 573 4.54 17.73 0.46
N ALA A 574 5.63 17.55 -0.28
CA ALA A 574 7.01 17.78 0.17
C ALA A 574 7.26 19.23 0.66
N ARG A 575 8.18 19.39 1.63
CA ARG A 575 8.58 20.67 2.26
C ARG A 575 8.88 21.81 1.29
N GLU A 576 9.33 21.47 0.07
CA GLU A 576 9.69 22.42 -0.98
C GLU A 576 8.48 23.26 -1.43
N ASP A 577 7.27 22.68 -1.46
CA ASP A 577 6.04 23.36 -1.92
C ASP A 577 5.48 24.37 -0.90
N VAL A 578 5.91 24.27 0.36
CA VAL A 578 5.49 25.16 1.46
C VAL A 578 6.64 25.97 2.02
N GLU A 579 7.82 25.90 1.40
CA GLU A 579 9.04 26.53 1.90
C GLU A 579 8.89 28.06 1.95
N HIS A 580 8.16 28.66 1.00
CA HIS A 580 7.86 30.10 1.02
C HIS A 580 6.99 30.50 2.22
N LEU A 581 6.05 29.65 2.64
CA LEU A 581 5.22 29.89 3.83
C LEU A 581 6.06 29.72 5.11
N LEU A 582 6.87 28.66 5.17
CA LEU A 582 7.70 28.34 6.34
C LEU A 582 8.85 29.33 6.55
N LYS A 583 9.23 30.14 5.56
CA LYS A 583 10.24 31.20 5.72
C LYS A 583 9.69 32.46 6.40
N ASP A 584 8.38 32.67 6.41
CA ASP A 584 7.80 33.88 7.01
C ASP A 584 7.78 33.76 8.56
N PRO A 585 8.36 34.74 9.28
CA PRO A 585 8.40 34.72 10.75
C PRO A 585 7.02 34.66 11.41
N ARG A 586 5.99 35.29 10.81
CA ARG A 586 4.61 35.30 11.34
C ARG A 586 4.01 33.90 11.30
N VAL A 587 4.31 33.16 10.24
CA VAL A 587 3.87 31.76 10.07
C VAL A 587 4.58 30.88 11.10
N GLN A 588 5.90 31.01 11.25
CA GLN A 588 6.67 30.25 12.23
C GLN A 588 6.19 30.49 13.67
N GLU A 589 5.88 31.74 14.02
CA GLU A 589 5.31 32.08 15.32
C GLU A 589 3.99 31.34 15.55
N ARG A 590 3.07 31.35 14.58
CA ARG A 590 1.79 30.67 14.71
C ARG A 590 1.94 29.14 14.76
N LEU A 591 2.84 28.56 13.97
CA LEU A 591 3.13 27.13 13.94
C LEU A 591 3.74 26.63 15.26
N SER A 592 4.57 27.44 15.93
CA SER A 592 5.16 27.10 17.23
C SER A 592 4.13 26.84 18.34
N ARG A 593 2.89 27.32 18.14
CA ARG A 593 1.76 27.16 19.05
C ARG A 593 0.92 25.90 18.76
N ILE A 594 1.28 25.10 17.75
CA ILE A 594 0.59 23.86 17.37
C ILE A 594 1.38 22.66 17.93
N PRO A 595 0.82 21.88 18.89
CA PRO A 595 1.54 20.81 19.58
C PRO A 595 2.06 19.67 18.68
N GLU A 596 1.30 19.27 17.66
CA GLU A 596 1.61 18.14 16.78
C GLU A 596 1.89 18.60 15.34
N PHE A 597 2.81 19.55 15.18
CA PHE A 597 3.32 19.93 13.86
C PHE A 597 4.38 18.93 13.38
N TYR A 598 4.03 18.08 12.42
CA TYR A 598 4.94 17.09 11.83
C TYR A 598 5.62 17.64 10.56
N LEU A 599 6.94 17.88 10.62
CA LEU A 599 7.80 17.91 9.43
C LEU A 599 8.56 16.58 9.37
N GLN A 600 7.99 15.54 8.76
CA GLN A 600 8.72 14.28 8.57
C GLN A 600 9.88 14.47 7.57
N PHE A 601 11.11 14.73 8.03
CA PHE A 601 12.32 14.47 7.22
C PHE A 601 13.51 14.02 8.08
N ILE A 602 13.93 12.78 7.87
CA ILE A 602 15.23 12.24 8.34
C ILE A 602 16.33 12.85 7.45
N ALA A 603 17.27 13.58 8.05
CA ALA A 603 18.54 13.94 7.41
C ALA A 603 19.62 12.92 7.79
N PRO A 604 20.63 12.70 6.93
CA PRO A 604 21.96 13.16 7.36
C PRO A 604 22.83 13.80 6.27
N LYS A 605 23.68 14.72 6.74
CA LYS A 605 24.78 15.41 6.05
C LYS A 605 26.01 14.50 5.91
N LEU A 606 26.85 14.70 4.89
CA LEU A 606 28.33 14.75 4.99
C LEU A 606 28.97 15.27 3.68
N LYS A 607 30.08 16.01 3.83
CA LYS A 607 30.72 16.90 2.83
C LYS A 607 31.97 16.29 2.17
N SER A 608 32.19 16.71 0.90
CA SER A 608 33.47 17.04 0.17
C SER A 608 34.51 15.92 -0.12
N PRO A 609 35.47 16.05 -1.08
CA PRO A 609 35.90 17.21 -1.90
C PRO A 609 36.17 16.96 -3.42
N VAL A 610 36.58 18.04 -4.09
CA VAL A 610 36.91 18.29 -5.52
C VAL A 610 38.32 17.79 -5.92
N VAL A 611 38.53 17.29 -7.16
CA VAL A 611 39.79 17.47 -7.96
C VAL A 611 39.54 17.42 -9.50
N SER A 612 39.82 18.57 -10.13
CA SER A 612 40.47 18.94 -11.41
C SER A 612 40.71 18.00 -12.63
N GLN A 613 40.11 18.41 -13.76
CA GLN A 613 40.54 18.62 -15.17
C GLN A 613 41.68 17.85 -15.91
N SER A 614 41.45 17.79 -17.25
CA SER A 614 42.40 17.92 -18.41
C SER A 614 42.65 16.59 -19.17
N SER A 615 42.76 16.41 -20.51
CA SER A 615 42.88 17.26 -21.72
C SER A 615 42.72 16.40 -23.02
N LEU A 616 42.30 17.02 -24.15
CA LEU A 616 42.68 16.76 -25.59
C LEU A 616 42.38 15.37 -26.24
N ALA A 617 42.18 15.16 -27.55
CA ALA A 617 41.80 15.92 -28.75
C ALA A 617 41.86 14.93 -29.95
N GLN A 618 40.98 15.14 -30.95
CA GLN A 618 41.15 14.94 -32.41
C GLN A 618 41.85 13.68 -32.98
N MET A 619 41.18 12.97 -33.89
CA MET A 619 41.42 13.06 -35.35
C MET A 619 40.55 12.06 -36.12
N GLY A 620 40.03 12.49 -37.27
CA GLY A 620 39.25 11.69 -38.21
C GLY A 620 40.10 11.01 -39.28
N GLY A 621 39.45 10.16 -40.08
CA GLY A 621 40.02 9.52 -41.27
C GLY A 621 38.97 8.61 -41.92
N GLU A 622 38.74 8.80 -43.21
CA GLU A 622 37.62 8.30 -44.00
C GLU A 622 38.04 7.15 -44.96
N MET A 623 37.08 6.26 -45.29
CA MET A 623 36.95 5.39 -46.49
C MET A 623 37.87 4.14 -46.59
N PRO A 624 37.61 3.11 -47.45
CA PRO A 624 36.47 2.82 -48.36
C PRO A 624 35.88 1.38 -48.21
N GLY A 625 34.75 1.09 -48.88
CA GLY A 625 34.06 -0.21 -48.83
C GLY A 625 34.40 -1.19 -49.95
N ASN A 626 34.01 -2.48 -49.77
CA ASN A 626 33.50 -3.50 -50.72
C ASN A 626 33.45 -4.89 -50.01
N PRO A 627 33.14 -6.05 -50.63
CA PRO A 627 32.06 -6.46 -51.55
C PRO A 627 31.52 -7.86 -51.16
N LEU A 628 30.51 -8.01 -50.31
CA LEU A 628 29.78 -9.28 -50.22
C LEU A 628 28.33 -8.98 -49.88
N GLY A 629 27.44 -9.33 -50.80
CA GLY A 629 26.00 -9.01 -50.79
C GLY A 629 25.19 -9.70 -49.69
N PHE A 630 25.59 -9.53 -48.43
CA PHE A 630 24.71 -9.63 -47.28
C PHE A 630 24.36 -8.20 -46.88
N ALA A 631 23.09 -7.81 -47.03
CA ALA A 631 22.59 -6.61 -46.39
C ALA A 631 22.60 -6.87 -44.87
N PHE A 632 23.67 -6.48 -44.19
CA PHE A 632 23.60 -6.18 -42.77
C PHE A 632 22.50 -5.12 -42.60
N PRO A 633 21.53 -5.28 -41.68
CA PRO A 633 20.68 -4.18 -41.31
C PRO A 633 21.55 -3.14 -40.60
N SER A 634 22.17 -2.28 -41.40
CA SER A 634 22.80 -1.05 -40.96
C SER A 634 21.69 -0.08 -40.57
N SER A 635 21.27 -0.17 -39.31
CA SER A 635 20.78 0.94 -38.48
C SER A 635 20.29 0.41 -37.14
N GLY A 636 21.11 0.57 -36.08
CA GLY A 636 20.59 0.64 -34.71
C GLY A 636 21.33 -0.12 -33.59
N LEU A 637 21.99 -1.25 -33.87
CA LEU A 637 22.52 -2.13 -32.81
C LEU A 637 24.04 -2.25 -32.71
N GLN A 638 24.79 -1.42 -33.44
CA GLN A 638 26.23 -1.22 -33.23
C GLN A 638 26.52 0.26 -32.99
N ALA A 639 26.24 0.72 -31.77
CA ALA A 639 26.99 1.84 -31.24
C ALA A 639 28.41 1.33 -30.99
N SER A 640 29.31 1.64 -31.94
CA SER A 640 30.75 1.60 -31.75
C SER A 640 31.08 2.13 -30.35
N LEU A 641 31.87 1.36 -29.61
CA LEU A 641 32.48 1.84 -28.38
C LEU A 641 33.18 3.18 -28.65
N GLY A 642 33.00 4.12 -27.73
CA GLY A 642 33.93 5.26 -27.62
C GLY A 642 33.40 6.65 -27.98
N GLN A 643 32.11 6.83 -28.30
CA GLN A 643 31.52 8.17 -28.23
C GLN A 643 30.30 8.13 -27.34
N GLY A 644 30.52 8.30 -26.03
CA GLY A 644 29.46 8.50 -25.04
C GLY A 644 28.77 9.85 -25.22
N LYS A 645 28.42 10.22 -26.45
CA LYS A 645 27.82 11.48 -26.87
C LYS A 645 26.79 11.26 -27.98
N ALA A 646 25.58 11.76 -27.80
CA ALA A 646 24.52 11.78 -28.82
C ALA A 646 24.00 13.21 -29.03
N LEU A 647 23.96 13.66 -30.28
CA LEU A 647 23.37 14.96 -30.62
C LEU A 647 21.84 14.84 -30.71
N VAL A 648 21.13 15.81 -30.14
CA VAL A 648 19.66 15.89 -30.19
C VAL A 648 19.25 17.27 -30.67
N ASP A 649 18.42 17.32 -31.71
CA ASP A 649 17.90 18.57 -32.25
C ASP A 649 16.76 19.14 -31.37
N ALA A 650 16.46 20.43 -31.53
CA ALA A 650 15.30 21.10 -30.96
C ALA A 650 14.15 21.29 -31.96
N ASN A 651 14.16 20.58 -33.11
CA ASN A 651 13.12 20.73 -34.13
C ASN A 651 11.91 19.84 -33.82
N THR A 652 10.91 20.45 -33.20
CA THR A 652 9.67 19.76 -32.80
C THR A 652 8.64 19.60 -33.92
N VAL A 653 8.94 19.95 -35.16
CA VAL A 653 7.99 19.79 -36.27
C VAL A 653 7.59 18.31 -36.42
N TYR A 654 6.29 18.05 -36.37
CA TYR A 654 5.74 16.72 -36.57
C TYR A 654 5.78 16.37 -38.06
N LYS A 655 6.41 15.23 -38.39
CA LYS A 655 6.41 14.66 -39.74
C LYS A 655 5.55 13.40 -39.72
N GLU A 656 4.40 13.48 -40.36
CA GLU A 656 3.48 12.34 -40.48
C GLU A 656 4.10 11.20 -41.29
N GLY A 657 3.77 9.96 -40.94
CA GLY A 657 4.23 8.78 -41.67
C GLY A 657 5.66 8.32 -41.36
N LYS A 658 6.32 8.89 -40.35
CA LYS A 658 7.65 8.42 -39.91
C LYS A 658 7.59 6.94 -39.53
N GLN A 659 8.50 6.15 -40.09
CA GLN A 659 8.63 4.71 -39.84
C GLN A 659 10.00 4.40 -39.24
N PHE A 660 10.04 3.53 -38.23
CA PHE A 660 11.26 3.01 -37.62
C PHE A 660 11.35 1.50 -37.84
N SER A 661 12.54 1.01 -38.20
CA SER A 661 12.85 -0.42 -38.22
C SER A 661 13.47 -0.79 -36.88
N VAL A 662 12.90 -1.78 -36.20
CA VAL A 662 13.30 -2.15 -34.82
C VAL A 662 13.42 -3.65 -34.71
N THR A 663 14.47 -4.15 -34.07
CA THR A 663 14.64 -5.59 -33.85
C THR A 663 14.07 -6.00 -32.49
N ARG A 664 13.18 -7.00 -32.48
CA ARG A 664 12.70 -7.59 -31.22
C ARG A 664 13.78 -8.46 -30.59
N VAL A 665 14.17 -8.12 -29.38
CA VAL A 665 15.20 -8.86 -28.64
C VAL A 665 14.57 -9.85 -27.66
N PHE A 666 13.52 -9.43 -26.96
CA PHE A 666 12.98 -10.16 -25.82
C PHE A 666 11.69 -10.93 -26.14
N TYR A 667 11.64 -12.17 -25.65
CA TYR A 667 10.49 -13.05 -25.74
C TYR A 667 10.14 -13.58 -24.34
N PRO A 668 8.85 -13.56 -23.96
CA PRO A 668 8.41 -14.05 -22.66
C PRO A 668 8.60 -15.57 -22.59
N LEU A 669 9.06 -16.04 -21.43
CA LEU A 669 9.24 -17.46 -21.14
C LEU A 669 8.10 -18.04 -20.28
N SER A 670 7.01 -17.29 -20.15
CA SER A 670 5.79 -17.72 -19.46
C SER A 670 5.06 -18.79 -20.28
N GLU A 671 4.47 -19.77 -19.59
CA GLU A 671 3.57 -20.76 -20.19
C GLU A 671 2.18 -20.18 -20.49
N LEU A 672 1.82 -19.07 -19.84
CA LEU A 672 0.63 -18.29 -20.15
C LEU A 672 0.88 -17.40 -21.37
N PRO A 673 -0.12 -17.17 -22.23
CA PRO A 673 0.00 -16.27 -23.38
C PRO A 673 0.25 -14.83 -22.92
N GLU A 674 1.53 -14.45 -22.82
CA GLU A 674 1.98 -13.08 -22.52
C GLU A 674 2.48 -12.42 -23.80
N SER A 675 2.11 -11.16 -24.02
CA SER A 675 2.66 -10.37 -25.13
C SER A 675 4.13 -10.06 -24.88
N PRO A 676 5.01 -10.14 -25.90
CA PRO A 676 6.40 -9.71 -25.74
C PRO A 676 6.51 -8.26 -25.25
N PRO A 677 7.56 -7.92 -24.48
CA PRO A 677 7.79 -6.56 -24.04
C PRO A 677 7.83 -5.59 -25.22
N GLU A 678 7.23 -4.41 -25.05
CA GLU A 678 7.23 -3.39 -26.08
C GLU A 678 8.66 -2.94 -26.40
N VAL A 679 8.99 -2.90 -27.69
CA VAL A 679 10.33 -2.55 -28.17
C VAL A 679 10.72 -1.10 -27.84
N SER A 680 9.72 -0.23 -27.64
CA SER A 680 9.88 1.16 -27.18
C SER A 680 10.42 1.25 -25.75
N GLY A 681 10.28 0.20 -24.94
CA GLY A 681 10.77 0.15 -23.55
C GLY A 681 12.20 -0.34 -23.40
N TYR A 682 12.90 -0.71 -24.48
CA TYR A 682 14.23 -1.27 -24.39
C TYR A 682 15.27 -0.23 -23.97
N ARG A 683 16.18 -0.64 -23.08
CA ARG A 683 17.35 0.12 -22.64
C ARG A 683 18.53 -0.30 -23.51
N LEU A 684 18.86 0.52 -24.51
CA LEU A 684 19.99 0.27 -25.43
C LEU A 684 21.15 1.24 -25.20
N SER A 685 20.86 2.52 -24.99
CA SER A 685 21.87 3.53 -24.69
C SER A 685 21.43 4.46 -23.57
N MET A 686 22.29 4.63 -22.57
CA MET A 686 22.04 5.49 -21.41
C MET A 686 22.91 6.73 -21.46
N TYR A 687 22.37 7.86 -21.00
CA TYR A 687 23.05 9.15 -20.93
C TYR A 687 22.73 9.87 -19.62
N ASP A 688 23.70 9.94 -18.71
CA ASP A 688 23.57 10.57 -17.38
C ASP A 688 23.85 12.08 -17.39
N GLU A 689 24.42 12.64 -18.45
CA GLU A 689 24.63 14.09 -18.63
C GLU A 689 23.81 14.68 -19.79
N LEU A 690 23.40 15.95 -19.63
CA LEU A 690 22.78 16.77 -20.68
C LEU A 690 23.58 18.08 -20.79
N ARG A 691 24.17 18.32 -21.95
CA ARG A 691 24.86 19.56 -22.31
C ARG A 691 23.96 20.37 -23.22
N LEU A 692 23.68 21.60 -22.79
CA LEU A 692 22.96 22.61 -23.57
C LEU A 692 23.97 23.54 -24.22
N ASN A 693 23.78 23.91 -25.49
CA ASN A 693 24.69 24.83 -26.17
C ASN A 693 24.61 26.23 -25.52
N PRO A 694 25.71 26.77 -24.96
CA PRO A 694 25.68 28.06 -24.29
C PRO A 694 25.57 29.24 -25.26
N GLU A 695 25.92 29.05 -26.54
CA GLU A 695 25.89 30.08 -27.57
C GLU A 695 24.64 29.98 -28.46
N PRO A 696 24.17 31.11 -29.03
CA PRO A 696 23.12 31.12 -30.05
C PRO A 696 23.43 30.15 -31.20
N CYS A 697 22.57 29.15 -31.40
CA CYS A 697 22.83 28.04 -32.31
C CYS A 697 21.60 27.66 -33.15
N GLU A 698 21.83 26.87 -34.20
CA GLU A 698 20.73 26.22 -34.93
C GLU A 698 20.09 25.15 -34.05
N ALA A 699 18.80 24.87 -34.28
CA ALA A 699 18.08 23.84 -33.53
C ALA A 699 18.76 22.46 -33.60
N SER A 700 19.49 22.14 -34.67
CA SER A 700 20.24 20.87 -34.82
C SER A 700 21.44 20.73 -33.87
N ALA A 701 21.93 21.83 -33.29
CA ALA A 701 23.08 21.88 -32.40
C ALA A 701 22.72 22.28 -30.96
N ALA A 702 21.43 22.27 -30.62
CA ALA A 702 20.92 22.76 -29.34
C ALA A 702 21.32 21.87 -28.15
N PHE A 703 21.32 20.55 -28.33
CA PHE A 703 21.50 19.59 -27.24
C PHE A 703 22.53 18.51 -27.58
N SER A 704 23.28 18.10 -26.56
CA SER A 704 24.02 16.86 -26.59
C SER A 704 23.87 16.09 -25.29
N LEU A 705 23.62 14.79 -25.42
CA LEU A 705 23.57 13.83 -24.32
C LEU A 705 24.93 13.21 -24.19
N GLU A 706 25.46 13.12 -22.96
CA GLU A 706 26.79 12.59 -22.71
C GLU A 706 26.77 11.59 -21.54
N ASN A 707 27.82 10.79 -21.41
CA ASN A 707 28.07 9.93 -20.26
C ASN A 707 29.24 10.44 -19.42
N GLY A 708 28.98 10.78 -18.17
CA GLY A 708 29.97 11.17 -17.17
C GLY A 708 30.62 9.96 -16.49
N GLY A 709 31.88 10.11 -16.07
CA GLY A 709 32.59 9.15 -15.22
C GLY A 709 32.83 7.75 -15.82
N SER A 710 33.49 6.88 -15.04
CA SER A 710 33.79 5.50 -15.44
C SER A 710 32.55 4.60 -15.36
N LEU A 711 32.50 3.52 -16.15
CA LEU A 711 31.43 2.51 -16.13
C LEU A 711 31.29 1.74 -14.80
N GLN A 712 32.27 1.84 -13.89
CA GLN A 712 32.27 1.18 -12.57
C GLN A 712 32.01 -0.33 -12.68
N TRP A 713 32.92 -1.04 -13.33
CA TRP A 713 32.80 -2.46 -13.63
C TRP A 713 32.68 -3.33 -12.37
N ALA A 714 31.75 -4.27 -12.41
CA ALA A 714 31.65 -5.39 -11.49
C ALA A 714 31.75 -6.71 -12.28
N PRO A 715 32.60 -7.66 -11.84
CA PRO A 715 32.67 -8.97 -12.48
C PRO A 715 31.35 -9.73 -12.29
N CYS A 716 30.91 -10.43 -13.35
CA CYS A 716 29.70 -11.25 -13.34
C CYS A 716 30.03 -12.66 -13.81
N VAL A 717 29.66 -13.65 -13.01
CA VAL A 717 29.72 -15.05 -13.42
C VAL A 717 28.31 -15.45 -13.82
N VAL A 718 28.09 -15.65 -15.12
CA VAL A 718 26.82 -16.08 -15.69
C VAL A 718 26.98 -17.54 -16.12
N GLN A 719 26.03 -18.39 -15.79
CA GLN A 719 26.13 -19.81 -16.12
C GLN A 719 25.77 -20.05 -17.60
N ARG A 720 26.67 -20.73 -18.32
CA ARG A 720 26.41 -21.25 -19.68
C ARG A 720 25.46 -22.44 -19.59
N VAL A 721 24.45 -22.48 -20.44
CA VAL A 721 23.48 -23.57 -20.52
C VAL A 721 23.37 -24.07 -21.96
N ALA A 722 22.99 -25.35 -22.12
CA ALA A 722 22.78 -25.94 -23.44
C ALA A 722 21.56 -25.35 -24.17
N ASP A 723 20.50 -25.01 -23.41
CA ASP A 723 19.27 -24.42 -23.92
C ASP A 723 18.79 -23.29 -22.98
N ALA A 724 18.94 -22.05 -23.43
CA ALA A 724 18.52 -20.86 -22.68
C ALA A 724 16.99 -20.79 -22.51
N GLU A 725 16.21 -21.30 -23.48
CA GLU A 725 14.76 -21.28 -23.40
C GLU A 725 14.26 -22.27 -22.34
N SER A 726 14.70 -23.52 -22.40
CA SER A 726 14.32 -24.54 -21.41
C SER A 726 14.78 -24.17 -20.00
N SER A 727 16.02 -23.67 -19.86
CA SER A 727 16.54 -23.22 -18.57
C SER A 727 15.76 -22.02 -18.03
N GLY A 728 15.43 -21.06 -18.90
CA GLY A 728 14.64 -19.90 -18.53
C GLY A 728 13.20 -20.23 -18.16
N LYS A 729 12.55 -21.19 -18.83
CA LYS A 729 11.23 -21.73 -18.42
C LYS A 729 11.30 -22.43 -17.06
N ALA A 730 12.35 -23.21 -16.81
CA ALA A 730 12.58 -23.85 -15.52
C ALA A 730 12.80 -22.82 -14.38
N LEU A 731 13.51 -21.72 -14.66
CA LEU A 731 13.63 -20.59 -13.72
C LEU A 731 12.28 -19.90 -13.50
N HIS A 732 11.54 -19.65 -14.57
CA HIS A 732 10.21 -19.04 -14.51
C HIS A 732 9.26 -19.83 -13.60
N ALA A 733 9.27 -21.16 -13.70
CA ALA A 733 8.49 -22.05 -12.85
C ALA A 733 8.87 -21.94 -11.35
N LYS A 734 10.13 -21.65 -11.04
CA LYS A 734 10.68 -21.60 -9.67
C LYS A 734 10.62 -20.21 -9.03
N ARG A 735 10.70 -19.12 -9.80
CA ARG A 735 10.93 -17.75 -9.31
C ARG A 735 9.82 -16.78 -9.73
N ARG A 736 8.63 -16.93 -9.16
CA ARG A 736 7.43 -16.17 -9.56
C ARG A 736 7.50 -14.66 -9.30
N SER A 737 8.37 -14.19 -8.40
CA SER A 737 8.62 -12.76 -8.15
C SER A 737 9.28 -12.03 -9.33
N TYR A 738 9.76 -12.77 -10.33
CA TYR A 738 10.38 -12.24 -11.54
C TYR A 738 9.60 -12.65 -12.78
N LYS A 739 9.52 -11.73 -13.74
CA LYS A 739 9.23 -12.07 -15.13
C LYS A 739 10.52 -12.54 -15.79
N HIS A 740 10.42 -13.54 -16.64
CA HIS A 740 11.57 -14.15 -17.28
C HIS A 740 11.46 -13.95 -18.78
N TYR A 741 12.52 -13.42 -19.37
CA TYR A 741 12.57 -13.18 -20.79
C TYR A 741 13.83 -13.78 -21.37
N ARG A 742 13.69 -14.39 -22.55
CA ARG A 742 14.82 -14.76 -23.40
C ARG A 742 15.13 -13.58 -24.31
N GLY A 743 16.34 -13.05 -24.18
CA GLY A 743 16.96 -12.12 -25.11
C GLY A 743 17.77 -12.85 -26.19
N THR A 744 17.75 -12.32 -27.41
CA THR A 744 18.65 -12.75 -28.50
C THR A 744 19.35 -11.53 -29.09
N GLN A 745 20.68 -11.52 -29.09
CA GLN A 745 21.49 -10.42 -29.62
C GLN A 745 22.74 -10.94 -30.33
N MET A 746 23.10 -10.32 -31.45
CA MET A 746 24.37 -10.59 -32.12
C MET A 746 25.50 -9.77 -31.48
N LEU A 747 26.60 -10.44 -31.14
CA LEU A 747 27.83 -9.81 -30.67
C LEU A 747 28.88 -9.83 -31.78
N ALA A 748 29.59 -8.72 -31.94
CA ALA A 748 30.79 -8.68 -32.78
C ALA A 748 31.98 -9.31 -32.05
N ALA A 749 32.86 -9.99 -32.80
CA ALA A 749 34.12 -10.48 -32.24
C ALA A 749 35.06 -9.30 -31.94
N GLY A 750 35.67 -9.31 -30.76
CA GLY A 750 36.65 -8.30 -30.39
C GLY A 750 36.86 -8.21 -28.88
N ASP A 751 37.75 -7.30 -28.49
CA ASP A 751 38.15 -7.09 -27.10
C ASP A 751 37.22 -6.14 -26.34
N ASP A 752 36.38 -5.47 -27.12
CA ASP A 752 35.49 -4.42 -26.69
C ASP A 752 34.22 -4.94 -26.03
N TRP A 753 33.86 -4.32 -24.90
CA TRP A 753 32.62 -4.59 -24.17
C TRP A 753 31.40 -4.05 -24.90
N GLN A 754 30.49 -4.94 -25.30
CA GLN A 754 29.24 -4.59 -25.97
C GLN A 754 28.08 -4.65 -24.98
N ALA A 755 27.28 -3.56 -24.93
CA ALA A 755 26.09 -3.51 -24.09
C ALA A 755 25.05 -4.53 -24.54
N LEU A 756 24.52 -5.30 -23.60
CA LEU A 756 23.37 -6.17 -23.84
C LEU A 756 22.09 -5.36 -23.70
N ALA A 757 21.15 -5.52 -24.62
CA ALA A 757 19.82 -4.93 -24.47
C ALA A 757 19.23 -5.30 -23.10
N SER A 758 18.46 -4.38 -22.53
CA SER A 758 17.97 -4.51 -21.16
C SER A 758 16.51 -4.06 -21.07
N LEU A 759 15.74 -4.73 -20.21
CA LEU A 759 14.34 -4.41 -19.91
C LEU A 759 14.21 -3.58 -18.63
N SER A 760 15.16 -3.68 -17.72
CA SER A 760 15.12 -2.96 -16.44
C SER A 760 16.51 -2.71 -15.87
N ALA A 761 16.67 -1.56 -15.22
CA ALA A 761 17.85 -1.27 -14.39
C ALA A 761 18.00 -2.23 -13.18
N ARG A 762 16.95 -3.02 -12.87
CA ARG A 762 16.91 -3.96 -11.75
C ARG A 762 16.92 -5.42 -12.20
N GLU A 763 17.15 -5.69 -13.47
CA GLU A 763 17.18 -7.06 -13.98
C GLU A 763 18.44 -7.81 -13.56
N VAL A 764 18.33 -9.14 -13.53
CA VAL A 764 19.45 -10.05 -13.29
C VAL A 764 19.67 -10.91 -14.53
N LEU A 765 20.92 -10.99 -14.99
CA LEU A 765 21.32 -11.89 -16.07
C LEU A 765 21.61 -13.27 -15.48
N ALA A 766 20.72 -14.23 -15.73
CA ALA A 766 20.74 -15.53 -15.06
C ALA A 766 21.57 -16.56 -15.82
N HIS A 767 21.27 -16.75 -17.10
CA HIS A 767 21.87 -17.78 -17.94
C HIS A 767 22.19 -17.26 -19.34
N TYR A 768 23.12 -17.92 -20.02
CA TYR A 768 23.39 -17.67 -21.43
C TYR A 768 23.64 -18.96 -22.21
N GLN A 769 23.40 -18.90 -23.51
CA GLN A 769 23.71 -19.92 -24.50
C GLN A 769 24.39 -19.23 -25.69
N ALA A 770 25.54 -19.75 -26.07
CA ALA A 770 26.31 -19.31 -27.23
C ALA A 770 27.25 -20.43 -27.68
N ASP A 771 27.76 -20.37 -28.90
CA ASP A 771 28.67 -21.36 -29.49
C ASP A 771 30.13 -21.20 -29.03
N ALA A 772 30.45 -20.05 -28.43
CA ALA A 772 31.78 -19.74 -27.88
C ALA A 772 31.66 -19.27 -26.43
N GLU A 773 32.79 -19.22 -25.73
CA GLU A 773 32.86 -18.60 -24.41
C GLU A 773 32.64 -17.09 -24.52
N VAL A 774 31.87 -16.55 -23.57
CA VAL A 774 31.47 -15.14 -23.51
C VAL A 774 31.78 -14.64 -22.11
N GLU A 775 32.53 -13.54 -22.05
CA GLU A 775 32.82 -12.86 -20.79
C GLU A 775 31.74 -11.83 -20.50
N PHE A 776 31.39 -11.64 -19.23
CA PHE A 776 30.38 -10.68 -18.79
C PHE A 776 30.90 -9.70 -17.73
N GLN A 777 30.49 -8.45 -17.84
CA GLN A 777 30.65 -7.44 -16.79
C GLN A 777 29.36 -6.66 -16.58
N TYR A 778 29.14 -6.18 -15.37
CA TYR A 778 28.02 -5.30 -15.05
C TYR A 778 28.53 -3.88 -14.81
N SER A 779 27.90 -2.90 -15.47
CA SER A 779 28.15 -1.50 -15.21
C SER A 779 27.28 -1.01 -14.05
N LYS A 780 27.90 -0.59 -12.94
CA LYS A 780 27.15 0.06 -11.84
C LYS A 780 26.65 1.45 -12.21
N ARG A 781 27.29 2.12 -13.17
CA ARG A 781 26.85 3.42 -13.70
C ARG A 781 25.55 3.26 -14.50
N ASP A 782 25.53 2.31 -15.43
CA ASP A 782 24.45 2.18 -16.40
C ASP A 782 23.37 1.18 -15.95
N ASN A 783 23.66 0.38 -14.92
CA ASN A 783 22.83 -0.73 -14.47
C ASN A 783 22.47 -1.68 -15.63
N GLN A 784 23.48 -2.07 -16.39
CA GLN A 784 23.35 -2.88 -17.60
C GLN A 784 24.53 -3.85 -17.70
N TYR A 785 24.26 -5.03 -18.25
CA TYR A 785 25.27 -6.05 -18.53
C TYR A 785 25.96 -5.78 -19.87
N TYR A 786 27.25 -6.06 -19.90
CA TYR A 786 28.10 -5.99 -21.08
C TYR A 786 28.72 -7.36 -21.31
N ALA A 787 28.87 -7.71 -22.58
CA ALA A 787 29.46 -8.96 -23.00
C ALA A 787 30.57 -8.73 -24.02
N ARG A 788 31.54 -9.65 -24.07
CA ARG A 788 32.53 -9.72 -25.16
C ARG A 788 32.91 -11.17 -25.45
N HIS A 789 33.39 -11.42 -26.66
CA HIS A 789 33.95 -12.70 -27.05
C HIS A 789 35.07 -12.52 -28.09
N ARG A 790 36.01 -13.47 -28.11
CA ARG A 790 37.23 -13.40 -28.94
C ARG A 790 37.30 -14.50 -30.02
N SER A 791 36.17 -15.12 -30.36
CA SER A 791 36.08 -16.22 -31.33
C SER A 791 36.36 -15.84 -32.80
N GLY A 792 36.63 -14.57 -33.10
CA GLY A 792 37.00 -14.10 -34.46
C GLY A 792 35.84 -13.98 -35.47
N LYS A 793 34.62 -14.42 -35.12
CA LYS A 793 33.39 -14.27 -35.94
C LYS A 793 32.23 -13.81 -35.08
N ALA A 794 31.29 -13.05 -35.64
CA ALA A 794 30.10 -12.61 -34.93
C ALA A 794 29.34 -13.80 -34.32
N LEU A 795 28.86 -13.64 -33.09
CA LEU A 795 28.27 -14.69 -32.27
C LEU A 795 26.82 -14.35 -31.92
N ALA A 796 25.92 -15.30 -32.09
CA ALA A 796 24.57 -15.19 -31.56
C ALA A 796 24.58 -15.51 -30.06
N LEU A 797 24.23 -14.53 -29.23
CA LEU A 797 24.06 -14.71 -27.80
C LEU A 797 22.58 -14.81 -27.46
N HIS A 798 22.19 -15.94 -26.87
CA HIS A 798 20.89 -16.11 -26.23
C HIS A 798 21.06 -16.00 -24.72
N TYR A 799 20.23 -15.22 -24.06
CA TYR A 799 20.39 -14.97 -22.63
C TYR A 799 19.05 -14.85 -21.93
N VAL A 800 19.03 -15.20 -20.65
CA VAL A 800 17.82 -15.15 -19.80
C VAL A 800 17.98 -14.02 -18.81
N VAL A 801 17.03 -13.09 -18.82
CA VAL A 801 16.93 -12.01 -17.83
C VAL A 801 15.75 -12.23 -16.89
N GLU A 802 15.97 -11.99 -15.61
CA GLU A 802 14.98 -11.96 -14.55
C GLU A 802 14.63 -10.50 -14.24
N VAL A 803 13.38 -10.09 -14.49
CA VAL A 803 12.90 -8.72 -14.27
C VAL A 803 11.93 -8.72 -13.07
N PRO A 804 12.18 -7.96 -11.99
CA PRO A 804 11.30 -7.93 -10.83
C PRO A 804 9.87 -7.52 -11.18
N ARG A 805 8.86 -8.20 -10.63
CA ARG A 805 7.43 -7.84 -10.84
C ARG A 805 7.01 -6.58 -10.08
N GLN A 806 7.65 -6.30 -8.94
CA GLN A 806 7.31 -5.15 -8.11
C GLN A 806 8.04 -3.90 -8.60
N GLU A 807 7.29 -2.99 -9.22
CA GLU A 807 7.80 -1.68 -9.63
C GLU A 807 7.98 -0.76 -8.42
N ALA A 808 9.06 0.01 -8.43
CA ALA A 808 9.24 1.06 -7.43
C ALA A 808 8.36 2.27 -7.79
N VAL A 809 7.81 2.94 -6.77
CA VAL A 809 6.85 4.02 -6.97
C VAL A 809 7.57 5.37 -7.08
N LEU A 810 7.25 6.15 -8.11
CA LEU A 810 7.74 7.52 -8.26
C LEU A 810 7.16 8.44 -7.17
N PRO A 811 7.94 9.37 -6.62
CA PRO A 811 7.42 10.45 -5.79
C PRO A 811 6.34 11.23 -6.54
N GLU A 812 5.29 11.64 -5.81
CA GLU A 812 4.10 12.24 -6.40
C GLU A 812 4.41 13.45 -7.30
N ALA A 813 5.35 14.30 -6.89
CA ALA A 813 5.72 15.50 -7.62
C ALA A 813 6.42 15.17 -8.97
N VAL A 814 7.23 14.12 -9.00
CA VAL A 814 7.87 13.62 -10.23
C VAL A 814 6.82 12.92 -11.11
N ARG A 815 5.91 12.13 -10.51
CA ARG A 815 4.81 11.48 -11.23
C ARG A 815 3.91 12.49 -11.95
N LYS A 816 3.58 13.62 -11.30
CA LYS A 816 2.83 14.73 -11.91
C LYS A 816 3.59 15.38 -13.05
N LEU A 817 4.91 15.58 -12.91
CA LEU A 817 5.73 16.12 -13.98
C LEU A 817 5.75 15.16 -15.18
N VAL A 818 5.88 13.85 -14.95
CA VAL A 818 5.78 12.83 -16.02
C VAL A 818 4.44 12.94 -16.74
N GLN A 819 3.33 13.01 -15.99
CA GLN A 819 1.98 13.16 -16.56
C GLN A 819 1.82 14.48 -17.35
N GLU A 820 2.42 15.58 -16.90
CA GLU A 820 2.40 16.83 -17.64
C GLU A 820 3.10 16.68 -19.01
N PHE A 821 4.26 16.05 -19.05
CA PHE A 821 4.99 15.78 -20.28
C PHE A 821 4.28 14.80 -21.21
N GLN A 822 3.59 13.80 -20.67
CA GLN A 822 2.74 12.88 -21.45
C GLN A 822 1.64 13.65 -22.20
N GLY A 823 1.13 14.74 -21.62
CA GLY A 823 0.12 15.62 -22.22
C GLY A 823 0.61 16.56 -23.32
N PHE A 824 1.89 16.54 -23.69
CA PHE A 824 2.41 17.46 -24.72
C PHE A 824 1.79 17.20 -26.10
N GLY A 825 1.50 18.28 -26.82
CA GLY A 825 0.89 18.28 -28.15
C GLY A 825 1.88 18.02 -29.30
N ARG A 826 1.36 18.10 -30.53
CA ARG A 826 2.09 17.87 -31.78
C ARG A 826 2.18 19.18 -32.57
N LYS A 827 3.09 20.07 -32.19
CA LYS A 827 3.30 21.37 -32.83
C LYS A 827 4.78 21.71 -33.01
N GLY A 828 5.12 22.45 -34.06
CA GLY A 828 6.44 23.07 -34.17
C GLY A 828 6.63 24.12 -33.06
N LEU A 829 7.88 24.39 -32.66
CA LEU A 829 8.17 25.53 -31.81
C LEU A 829 7.89 26.81 -32.60
N GLU A 830 7.09 27.69 -32.02
CA GLU A 830 6.76 28.99 -32.60
C GLU A 830 7.52 30.09 -31.86
N PHE A 831 8.25 30.91 -32.59
CA PHE A 831 8.98 32.07 -32.06
C PHE A 831 8.47 33.35 -32.75
N LYS A 832 8.46 34.47 -32.04
CA LYS A 832 8.07 35.77 -32.62
C LYS A 832 9.01 36.13 -33.78
N SER A 833 8.49 36.78 -34.82
CA SER A 833 9.28 37.27 -35.94
C SER A 833 10.38 38.23 -35.44
N GLY A 834 11.62 38.02 -35.89
CA GLY A 834 12.80 38.81 -35.49
C GLY A 834 13.61 38.26 -34.30
N VAL A 835 13.22 37.11 -33.73
CA VAL A 835 14.05 36.40 -32.73
C VAL A 835 15.25 35.77 -33.45
N GLY A 836 16.47 36.13 -33.03
CA GLY A 836 17.72 35.55 -33.52
C GLY A 836 17.88 34.07 -33.13
N LYS A 837 19.05 33.49 -33.39
CA LYS A 837 19.35 32.12 -32.95
C LYS A 837 19.24 32.01 -31.43
N LEU A 838 18.73 30.87 -30.93
CA LEU A 838 18.55 30.64 -29.50
C LEU A 838 19.66 29.76 -28.92
N ARG A 839 19.89 29.88 -27.63
CA ARG A 839 20.75 28.98 -26.84
C ARG A 839 20.02 27.67 -26.57
N GLY A 840 20.76 26.62 -26.24
CA GLY A 840 20.17 25.31 -25.90
C GLY A 840 19.17 25.41 -24.75
N GLU A 841 19.46 26.20 -23.71
CA GLU A 841 18.55 26.40 -22.59
C GLU A 841 17.21 27.02 -23.01
N GLU A 842 17.23 28.01 -23.89
CA GLU A 842 16.02 28.66 -24.40
C GLU A 842 15.16 27.69 -25.23
N TYR A 843 15.79 26.81 -26.02
CA TYR A 843 15.09 25.73 -26.71
C TYR A 843 14.44 24.73 -25.74
N ALA A 844 15.16 24.28 -24.71
CA ALA A 844 14.62 23.35 -23.72
C ALA A 844 13.42 23.96 -22.96
N GLN A 845 13.53 25.23 -22.58
CA GLN A 845 12.44 25.98 -21.94
C GLN A 845 11.26 26.18 -22.89
N ALA A 846 11.49 26.48 -24.17
CA ALA A 846 10.42 26.64 -25.15
C ALA A 846 9.64 25.33 -25.38
N ILE A 847 10.33 24.18 -25.43
CA ILE A 847 9.72 22.84 -25.51
C ILE A 847 8.78 22.61 -24.33
N TYR A 848 9.23 22.92 -23.10
CA TYR A 848 8.41 22.78 -21.90
C TYR A 848 7.24 23.78 -21.88
N ALA A 849 7.49 25.05 -22.14
CA ALA A 849 6.49 26.12 -22.06
C ALA A 849 5.39 25.99 -23.12
N GLN A 850 5.74 25.62 -24.35
CA GLN A 850 4.79 25.40 -25.44
C GLN A 850 4.17 24.00 -25.42
N LYS A 851 4.59 23.14 -24.49
CA LYS A 851 4.08 21.78 -24.27
C LYS A 851 4.05 20.96 -25.56
N THR A 852 5.18 20.89 -26.26
CA THR A 852 5.27 20.20 -27.56
C THR A 852 6.57 19.42 -27.72
N GLY A 853 6.61 18.49 -28.67
CA GLY A 853 7.81 17.73 -29.03
C GLY A 853 7.62 16.22 -29.07
N ALA A 854 8.42 15.56 -29.92
CA ALA A 854 8.62 14.11 -29.93
C ALA A 854 9.29 13.60 -28.64
N CYS A 855 9.34 12.28 -28.45
CA CYS A 855 9.93 11.60 -27.29
C CYS A 855 11.33 12.13 -26.92
N ARG A 856 12.24 12.26 -27.90
CA ARG A 856 13.59 12.82 -27.69
C ARG A 856 13.57 14.23 -27.10
N HIS A 857 12.70 15.12 -27.57
CA HIS A 857 12.59 16.48 -27.05
C HIS A 857 12.03 16.51 -25.64
N ARG A 858 11.02 15.67 -25.37
CA ARG A 858 10.40 15.54 -24.06
C ARG A 858 11.42 15.02 -23.04
N ALA A 859 12.24 14.04 -23.40
CA ALA A 859 13.32 13.54 -22.55
C ALA A 859 14.35 14.62 -22.19
N ILE A 860 14.76 15.44 -23.18
CA ILE A 860 15.66 16.59 -22.94
C ILE A 860 15.02 17.61 -22.01
N ALA A 861 13.82 18.10 -22.34
CA ALA A 861 13.15 19.14 -21.57
C ALA A 861 12.78 18.64 -20.16
N PHE A 862 12.43 17.37 -20.00
CA PHE A 862 12.18 16.75 -18.70
C PHE A 862 13.45 16.67 -17.87
N LYS A 863 14.56 16.22 -18.45
CA LYS A 863 15.85 16.18 -17.75
C LYS A 863 16.32 17.58 -17.35
N HIS A 864 16.14 18.58 -18.22
CA HIS A 864 16.42 19.98 -17.90
C HIS A 864 15.53 20.49 -16.74
N GLU A 865 14.23 20.21 -16.77
CA GLU A 865 13.34 20.63 -15.68
C GLU A 865 13.57 19.88 -14.36
N MET A 866 13.93 18.59 -14.42
CA MET A 866 14.32 17.84 -13.24
C MET A 866 15.61 18.39 -12.62
N ALA A 867 16.60 18.77 -13.44
CA ALA A 867 17.81 19.42 -12.95
C ALA A 867 17.52 20.77 -12.28
N ARG A 868 16.52 21.52 -12.77
CA ARG A 868 16.11 22.82 -12.22
C ARG A 868 15.29 22.70 -10.93
N ARG A 869 14.30 21.79 -10.89
CA ARG A 869 13.37 21.63 -9.77
C ARG A 869 13.87 20.70 -8.68
N TYR A 870 14.55 19.63 -9.07
CA TYR A 870 15.01 18.56 -8.18
C TYR A 870 16.50 18.24 -8.42
N PRO A 871 17.42 19.21 -8.20
CA PRO A 871 18.85 19.07 -8.55
C PRO A 871 19.57 17.91 -7.84
N LYS A 872 18.98 17.38 -6.75
CA LYS A 872 19.52 16.24 -5.99
C LYS A 872 19.01 14.88 -6.47
N THR A 873 18.09 14.85 -7.43
CA THR A 873 17.47 13.62 -7.95
C THR A 873 18.05 13.32 -9.33
N PRO A 874 18.98 12.35 -9.46
CA PRO A 874 19.56 12.02 -10.75
C PRO A 874 18.51 11.53 -11.75
N VAL A 875 18.65 12.01 -12.99
CA VAL A 875 17.84 11.58 -14.13
C VAL A 875 18.76 11.25 -15.29
N ARG A 876 18.58 10.08 -15.89
CA ARG A 876 19.28 9.69 -17.12
C ARG A 876 18.29 9.53 -18.26
N VAL A 877 18.76 9.81 -19.48
CA VAL A 877 17.98 9.59 -20.70
C VAL A 877 18.33 8.20 -21.21
N VAL A 878 17.32 7.45 -21.61
CA VAL A 878 17.44 6.15 -22.24
C VAL A 878 16.94 6.25 -23.66
N ASN A 879 17.80 5.87 -24.61
CA ASN A 879 17.48 5.85 -26.03
C ASN A 879 17.45 4.40 -26.55
N ASN A 880 16.51 4.16 -27.46
CA ASN A 880 16.52 3.02 -28.36
C ASN A 880 16.20 3.47 -29.80
N GLU A 881 16.01 2.50 -30.69
CA GLU A 881 15.86 2.71 -32.14
C GLU A 881 14.60 3.52 -32.52
N CYS A 882 13.55 3.50 -31.69
CA CYS A 882 12.28 4.18 -31.99
C CYS A 882 11.77 5.14 -30.90
N HIS A 883 12.34 5.09 -29.70
CA HIS A 883 11.87 5.84 -28.54
C HIS A 883 13.00 6.40 -27.68
N SER A 884 12.65 7.44 -26.93
CA SER A 884 13.53 8.08 -25.94
C SER A 884 12.71 8.38 -24.69
N PHE A 885 13.12 7.85 -23.56
CA PHE A 885 12.47 8.00 -22.27
C PHE A 885 13.49 8.34 -21.19
N VAL A 886 13.04 8.51 -19.96
CA VAL A 886 13.92 8.89 -18.84
C VAL A 886 13.85 7.86 -17.72
N GLU A 887 14.93 7.72 -16.98
CA GLU A 887 14.94 6.98 -15.72
C GLU A 887 15.26 7.94 -14.58
N VAL A 888 14.43 7.93 -13.54
CA VAL A 888 14.58 8.77 -12.35
C VAL A 888 15.06 7.93 -11.18
N LYS A 889 16.10 8.40 -10.48
CA LYS A 889 16.65 7.70 -9.31
C LYS A 889 15.87 8.05 -8.05
N VAL A 890 15.25 7.04 -7.42
CA VAL A 890 14.48 7.16 -6.17
C VAL A 890 15.06 6.16 -5.16
N GLY A 891 15.75 6.68 -4.14
CA GLY A 891 16.54 5.86 -3.23
C GLY A 891 17.64 5.10 -3.98
N ILE A 892 17.60 3.76 -3.92
CA ILE A 892 18.53 2.88 -4.65
C ILE A 892 18.03 2.46 -6.03
N ASN A 893 16.78 2.80 -6.40
CA ASN A 893 16.13 2.30 -7.61
C ASN A 893 16.16 3.35 -8.73
N TRP A 894 16.36 2.88 -9.96
CA TRP A 894 16.08 3.66 -11.18
C TRP A 894 14.72 3.24 -11.72
N ILE A 895 13.82 4.21 -11.92
CA ILE A 895 12.45 3.98 -12.36
C ILE A 895 12.28 4.58 -13.75
N ALA A 896 11.90 3.76 -14.72
CA ALA A 896 11.63 4.21 -16.08
C ALA A 896 10.33 5.03 -16.15
N CYS A 897 10.35 6.12 -16.90
CA CYS A 897 9.22 7.01 -17.10
C CYS A 897 9.08 7.31 -18.60
N ASP A 898 8.01 6.79 -19.20
CA ASP A 898 7.63 7.17 -20.55
C ASP A 898 6.95 8.55 -20.54
N LEU A 899 7.51 9.48 -21.30
CA LEU A 899 7.02 10.86 -21.44
C LEU A 899 6.10 11.02 -22.67
N GLY A 900 5.81 9.93 -23.37
CA GLY A 900 5.07 9.91 -24.63
C GLY A 900 5.87 10.50 -25.79
N GLY A 901 5.19 10.83 -26.87
CA GLY A 901 5.84 11.36 -28.06
C GLY A 901 4.91 11.41 -29.27
N TYR A 902 5.51 11.59 -30.43
CA TYR A 902 4.78 11.56 -31.70
C TYR A 902 4.55 10.11 -32.13
N PRO A 903 3.37 9.79 -32.67
CA PRO A 903 3.11 8.47 -33.21
C PRO A 903 4.03 8.20 -34.39
N ALA A 904 4.50 6.96 -34.51
CA ALA A 904 5.30 6.49 -35.63
C ALA A 904 4.92 5.05 -35.96
N LYS A 905 5.14 4.65 -37.22
CA LYS A 905 4.96 3.25 -37.64
C LYS A 905 6.21 2.45 -37.27
N LEU A 906 6.03 1.25 -36.73
CA LEU A 906 7.14 0.34 -36.41
C LEU A 906 7.14 -0.84 -37.37
N ALA A 907 8.27 -1.06 -38.05
CA ALA A 907 8.58 -2.31 -38.74
C ALA A 907 9.42 -3.18 -37.79
N VAL A 908 8.78 -4.12 -37.11
CA VAL A 908 9.45 -4.98 -36.14
C VAL A 908 9.97 -6.25 -36.83
N THR A 909 11.29 -6.43 -36.84
CA THR A 909 11.92 -7.68 -37.28
C THR A 909 12.04 -8.64 -36.10
N ASN A 910 11.64 -9.90 -36.31
CA ASN A 910 11.86 -10.96 -35.33
C ASN A 910 13.07 -11.78 -35.79
N PRO A 911 14.17 -11.81 -35.01
CA PRO A 911 15.28 -12.71 -35.31
C PRO A 911 14.80 -14.18 -35.29
N VAL A 912 15.25 -14.96 -36.27
CA VAL A 912 14.89 -16.38 -36.40
C VAL A 912 15.32 -17.16 -35.13
N PRO A 913 14.48 -18.04 -34.56
CA PRO A 913 14.87 -18.87 -33.42
C PRO A 913 16.03 -19.82 -33.77
N PRO A 914 17.03 -20.01 -32.88
CA PRO A 914 18.20 -20.87 -33.14
C PRO A 914 17.89 -22.37 -32.97
N VAL A 915 18.72 -23.18 -33.65
CA VAL A 915 18.75 -24.65 -33.64
C VAL A 915 19.35 -25.18 -32.32
N LYS A 916 18.85 -26.31 -31.81
CA LYS A 916 19.37 -26.99 -30.61
C LYS A 916 20.85 -27.34 -30.78
N LEU A 917 21.70 -26.96 -29.83
CA LEU A 917 23.07 -27.44 -29.75
C LEU A 917 23.06 -28.92 -29.30
N PRO A 918 23.86 -29.81 -29.92
CA PRO A 918 24.00 -31.17 -29.43
C PRO A 918 24.58 -31.18 -28.01
N ALA A 919 24.06 -32.08 -27.16
CA ALA A 919 24.49 -32.22 -25.78
C ALA A 919 25.96 -32.70 -25.71
N GLU A 920 26.86 -31.85 -25.22
CA GLU A 920 28.21 -32.30 -24.86
C GLU A 920 28.21 -32.97 -23.46
N VAL A 921 28.97 -34.05 -23.41
CA VAL A 921 29.14 -35.01 -22.31
C VAL A 921 29.64 -34.31 -21.03
N PRO A 922 29.14 -34.68 -19.83
CA PRO A 922 29.55 -34.03 -18.58
C PRO A 922 31.05 -34.20 -18.30
N ALA A 923 31.68 -33.10 -17.87
CA ALA A 923 33.03 -33.08 -17.33
C ALA A 923 33.10 -33.86 -16.01
N SER A 924 33.35 -35.16 -16.09
CA SER A 924 33.76 -35.97 -14.94
C SER A 924 34.52 -37.24 -15.35
N VAL A 925 35.72 -37.10 -15.93
CA VAL A 925 36.84 -38.03 -15.70
C VAL A 925 38.12 -37.23 -15.95
N LEU A 926 38.91 -37.00 -14.89
CA LEU A 926 40.34 -36.80 -15.02
C LEU A 926 40.95 -38.18 -15.32
N PRO A 927 41.61 -38.42 -16.47
CA PRO A 927 42.58 -39.50 -16.56
C PRO A 927 43.90 -38.97 -16.00
N GLN A 928 44.44 -39.75 -15.09
CA GLN A 928 45.82 -39.67 -14.65
C GLN A 928 46.77 -39.70 -15.85
N SER A 929 47.89 -39.00 -15.68
CA SER A 929 49.14 -39.22 -16.41
C SER A 929 49.39 -40.71 -16.68
N GLU A 930 49.71 -41.07 -17.93
CA GLU A 930 50.91 -41.82 -18.26
C GLU A 930 51.14 -41.89 -19.78
N GLU A 931 52.43 -41.90 -20.09
CA GLU A 931 53.17 -41.93 -21.36
C GLU A 931 52.63 -42.92 -22.40
N VAL A 932 52.57 -42.53 -23.69
CA VAL A 932 53.58 -42.68 -24.76
C VAL A 932 53.05 -42.00 -26.02
#